data_AF-A0A951EL38-F1
#
_entry.id   AF-A0A951EL38-F1
#
_cell.length_a   1.000
_cell.length_b   1.000
_cell.length_c   1.000
_cell.angle_alpha   90.00
_cell.angle_beta   90.00
_cell.angle_gamma   90.00
#
_symmetry.space_group_name_H-M   'P 1'
#
loop_
_entity.id
_entity.type
_entity.pdbx_description
1 polymer ?
#
loop_
_entity_poly.entity_id
_entity_poly.type
_entity_poly.pdbx_seq_one_letter_code
_entity_poly.pdbx_strand_id
1 'polypeptide(L)'
;MSRSALRSTAQDPVGALHHALHTRLASGQRFAALLGRGNPAEGTELVALVARDDGITALNAPLPAGVTHYAALTPRLPAAFWYERAIHDLVGLVPDGHPRLDPLVLPHREDAGRLPYPGSAGQPDRIEPDERALSGHLHGTGVFTIPHGPVRSGVFESVEYLVETPGEDIPHLRIRPHAKHRGVQKRFEGMTVDDGVLLAERVEGIASVAHALAFAHAVETLAGARVPVAAVMIRVLHAELERIANHLDVLGKLTDAAGRAVATARFGLHKERTLRLVGALSGSRFGRGVVVPGGVTAPPRLPADQIIAELDRLQHPINGDMRAGVAVNVGFYGMWRTLELLRVPPGWLAVSILLLGGFTALLGIAHATVQTDLAEVVAYSSVENGGLISVGYGVALVGAVVDRPPLVAVGLLAATLQTVAHALAKSLLFSAVSGIQDATGTTELEALRGVGHRLPASGTGLVIGALTLAGLPLTAGFVSEWFLLESLMQQFRIGQLAYALPLAVAGALVAITVGFAAVAFVRIVGLIVLGSRQGADAIRDREVGPLGTAGLVLLGVGCLGVAAVAPLWIRVLIAGLDPVVGRDVAAGALKSEWVLQPVYSEFSALSPSWLVLVMPVLLVGVLGLSVVFGRGRMFAVRRVPAWRSATGGVAGENQYTPFGFANPTRKVLATLLLTRSELTVLERETGGRVGDPHRDAAGAHLGYTTDVVEVVERFLFRPLRRGLLRAVRTVKRLQNGRLDAYLGYMLIAVLAVVAGLA
;
A
#
# COMPACT_ATOMS: atom_id res chain seq x y z
N MET A 1 39.63 -12.97 36.19
CA MET A 1 39.63 -11.49 36.07
C MET A 1 40.42 -10.91 37.24
N SER A 2 41.51 -10.19 36.97
CA SER A 2 42.43 -9.66 37.98
C SER A 2 41.84 -8.43 38.70
N ARG A 3 42.05 -8.35 40.01
CA ARG A 3 41.62 -7.24 40.89
C ARG A 3 42.15 -5.86 40.46
N SER A 4 43.10 -5.76 39.52
CA SER A 4 43.56 -4.47 38.98
C SER A 4 42.62 -3.85 37.94
N ALA A 5 41.81 -4.66 37.22
CA ALA A 5 40.86 -4.14 36.23
C ALA A 5 39.61 -3.50 36.85
N LEU A 6 39.30 -3.84 38.11
CA LEU A 6 38.18 -3.27 38.86
C LEU A 6 38.52 -1.93 39.55
N ARG A 7 39.80 -1.53 39.61
CA ARG A 7 40.22 -0.25 40.19
C ARG A 7 40.27 0.91 39.19
N SER A 8 40.39 0.66 37.88
CA SER A 8 40.41 1.73 36.87
C SER A 8 39.02 2.21 36.45
N THR A 9 37.97 1.41 36.63
CA THR A 9 36.58 1.78 36.33
C THR A 9 35.97 2.77 37.33
N ALA A 10 36.65 3.05 38.45
CA ALA A 10 36.20 4.03 39.44
C ALA A 10 36.60 5.48 39.11
N GLN A 11 37.52 5.70 38.16
CA GLN A 11 38.04 7.03 37.83
C GLN A 11 37.41 7.66 36.57
N ASP A 12 36.73 6.88 35.73
CA ASP A 12 35.99 7.38 34.55
C ASP A 12 34.61 6.70 34.43
N PRO A 13 33.58 7.26 35.09
CA PRO A 13 32.22 6.73 35.06
C PRO A 13 31.64 6.69 33.65
N VAL A 14 32.03 7.65 32.79
CA VAL A 14 31.51 7.81 31.43
C VAL A 14 32.19 6.83 30.49
N GLY A 15 33.51 6.64 30.61
CA GLY A 15 34.22 5.59 29.89
C GLY A 15 33.69 4.19 30.20
N ALA A 16 33.33 3.93 31.46
CA ALA A 16 32.67 2.68 31.86
C ALA A 16 31.28 2.52 31.21
N LEU A 17 30.49 3.61 31.14
CA LEU A 17 29.19 3.63 30.45
C LEU A 17 29.35 3.34 28.95
N HIS A 18 30.32 3.98 28.29
CA HIS A 18 30.63 3.74 26.87
C HIS A 18 30.95 2.27 26.62
N HIS A 19 31.81 1.67 27.45
CA HIS A 19 32.19 0.27 27.31
C HIS A 19 31.02 -0.68 27.56
N ALA A 20 30.19 -0.41 28.57
CA ALA A 20 29.00 -1.19 28.89
C ALA A 20 27.97 -1.13 27.75
N LEU A 21 27.69 0.07 27.21
CA LEU A 21 26.81 0.26 26.07
C LEU A 21 27.30 -0.50 24.84
N HIS A 22 28.58 -0.34 24.48
CA HIS A 22 29.16 -1.04 23.34
C HIS A 22 29.00 -2.57 23.48
N THR A 23 29.29 -3.11 24.66
CA THR A 23 29.17 -4.55 24.94
C THR A 23 27.72 -5.04 24.83
N ARG A 24 26.77 -4.28 25.37
CA ARG A 24 25.34 -4.62 25.34
C ARG A 24 24.76 -4.55 23.93
N LEU A 25 25.11 -3.52 23.17
CA LEU A 25 24.69 -3.37 21.77
C LEU A 25 25.29 -4.47 20.89
N ALA A 26 26.57 -4.82 21.10
CA ALA A 26 27.21 -5.95 20.41
C ALA A 26 26.54 -7.30 20.71
N SER A 27 25.93 -7.46 21.90
CA SER A 27 25.14 -8.65 22.26
C SER A 27 23.73 -8.71 21.65
N GLY A 28 23.35 -7.70 20.85
CA GLY A 28 22.06 -7.62 20.17
C GLY A 28 20.98 -6.82 20.92
N GLN A 29 21.32 -6.16 22.03
CA GLN A 29 20.40 -5.20 22.67
C GLN A 29 20.33 -3.91 21.85
N ARG A 30 19.26 -3.14 22.03
CA ARG A 30 19.05 -1.86 21.31
C ARG A 30 19.12 -0.68 22.26
N PHE A 31 19.77 0.39 21.83
CA PHE A 31 19.75 1.66 22.56
C PHE A 31 18.33 2.25 22.52
N ALA A 32 17.80 2.62 23.67
CA ALA A 32 16.42 3.10 23.82
C ALA A 32 16.35 4.58 24.19
N ALA A 33 17.20 5.04 25.12
CA ALA A 33 17.25 6.45 25.52
C ALA A 33 18.55 6.78 26.29
N LEU A 34 18.85 8.07 26.41
CA LEU A 34 19.84 8.60 27.34
C LEU A 34 19.23 9.78 28.09
N LEU A 35 19.43 9.84 29.41
CA LEU A 35 18.84 10.82 30.30
C LEU A 35 19.92 11.37 31.24
N GLY A 36 19.81 12.63 31.62
CA GLY A 36 20.61 13.23 32.68
C GLY A 36 19.73 13.59 33.86
N ARG A 37 20.17 13.26 35.08
CA ARG A 37 19.51 13.57 36.35
C ARG A 37 20.42 14.46 37.21
N GLY A 38 19.81 15.22 38.12
CA GLY A 38 20.54 16.10 39.03
C GLY A 38 20.92 17.44 38.40
N ASN A 39 21.95 18.07 38.94
CA ASN A 39 22.53 19.30 38.40
C ASN A 39 24.04 19.34 38.65
N PRO A 40 24.83 20.02 37.80
CA PRO A 40 26.29 20.03 37.95
C PRO A 40 26.78 20.55 39.32
N ALA A 41 26.01 21.39 40.03
CA ALA A 41 26.41 21.93 41.33
C ALA A 41 26.30 20.90 42.47
N GLU A 42 25.33 19.99 42.42
CA GLU A 42 25.06 18.96 43.44
C GLU A 42 25.54 17.56 43.02
N GLY A 43 25.92 17.40 41.75
CA GLY A 43 26.24 16.12 41.12
C GLY A 43 25.16 15.70 40.12
N THR A 44 25.59 15.03 39.05
CA THR A 44 24.70 14.55 37.99
C THR A 44 24.80 13.04 37.81
N GLU A 45 23.79 12.44 37.19
CA GLU A 45 23.81 11.02 36.83
C GLU A 45 23.35 10.88 35.37
N LEU A 46 24.19 10.28 34.54
CA LEU A 46 23.83 9.87 33.19
C LEU A 46 23.21 8.46 33.25
N VAL A 47 22.02 8.31 32.68
CA VAL A 47 21.29 7.05 32.65
C VAL A 47 21.02 6.67 31.20
N ALA A 48 21.68 5.62 30.72
CA ALA A 48 21.43 5.06 29.40
C ALA A 48 20.52 3.83 29.49
N LEU A 49 19.45 3.82 28.70
CA LEU A 49 18.49 2.72 28.63
C LEU A 49 18.80 1.84 27.43
N VAL A 50 18.91 0.54 27.65
CA VAL A 50 19.02 -0.48 26.60
C VAL A 50 17.85 -1.46 26.71
N ALA A 51 17.26 -1.80 25.57
CA ALA A 51 16.09 -2.66 25.47
C ALA A 51 16.45 -4.00 24.81
N ARG A 52 15.75 -5.05 25.25
CA ARG A 52 15.72 -6.40 24.67
C ARG A 52 14.29 -6.94 24.77
N ASP A 53 14.01 -8.04 24.08
CA ASP A 53 12.70 -8.69 24.06
C ASP A 53 12.13 -8.99 25.47
N ASP A 54 12.98 -9.15 26.48
CA ASP A 54 12.63 -9.47 27.87
C ASP A 54 12.59 -8.25 28.82
N GLY A 55 12.97 -7.04 28.37
CA GLY A 55 12.84 -5.83 29.17
C GLY A 55 13.81 -4.69 28.85
N ILE A 56 13.84 -3.69 29.74
CA ILE A 56 14.70 -2.50 29.65
C ILE A 56 15.69 -2.54 30.82
N THR A 57 16.98 -2.39 30.52
CA THR A 57 18.05 -2.25 31.53
C THR A 57 18.55 -0.80 31.53
N ALA A 58 18.71 -0.23 32.72
CA ALA A 58 19.37 1.06 32.91
C ALA A 58 20.85 0.89 33.25
N LEU A 59 21.71 1.65 32.58
CA LEU A 59 23.13 1.76 32.85
C LEU A 59 23.39 3.16 33.40
N ASN A 60 23.87 3.25 34.62
CA ASN A 60 24.04 4.50 35.32
C ASN A 60 25.52 4.89 35.40
N ALA A 61 25.81 6.17 35.18
CA ALA A 61 27.13 6.77 35.34
C ALA A 61 27.01 8.04 36.20
N PRO A 62 27.32 7.95 37.50
CA PRO A 62 27.33 9.11 38.37
C PRO A 62 28.52 10.01 38.05
N LEU A 63 28.27 11.31 38.00
CA LEU A 63 29.23 12.37 37.77
C LEU A 63 29.28 13.25 39.04
N PRO A 64 30.47 13.43 39.65
CA PRO A 64 30.63 14.25 40.86
C PRO A 64 30.15 15.70 40.68
N ALA A 65 29.82 16.35 41.80
CA ALA A 65 29.56 17.79 41.83
C ALA A 65 30.76 18.58 41.25
N GLY A 66 30.46 19.62 40.47
CA GLY A 66 31.41 20.44 39.75
C GLY A 66 31.76 19.95 38.33
N VAL A 67 31.39 18.72 37.96
CA VAL A 67 31.60 18.23 36.59
C VAL A 67 30.54 18.78 35.66
N THR A 68 30.97 19.56 34.66
CA THR A 68 30.11 20.18 33.64
C THR A 68 30.32 19.61 32.24
N HIS A 69 31.34 18.76 32.04
CA HIS A 69 31.71 18.20 30.74
C HIS A 69 31.83 16.68 30.78
N TYR A 70 31.53 16.00 29.66
CA TYR A 70 31.75 14.57 29.50
C TYR A 70 31.99 14.19 28.04
N ALA A 71 32.68 13.07 27.78
CA ALA A 71 32.92 12.60 26.41
C ALA A 71 31.63 12.14 25.72
N ALA A 72 31.28 12.76 24.59
CA ALA A 72 30.05 12.50 23.85
C ALA A 72 29.94 11.04 23.38
N LEU A 73 28.75 10.46 23.49
CA LEU A 73 28.38 9.15 22.93
C LEU A 73 28.12 9.23 21.43
N THR A 74 27.62 10.36 20.94
CA THR A 74 27.18 10.56 19.55
C THR A 74 28.18 10.14 18.47
N PRO A 75 29.50 10.42 18.57
CA PRO A 75 30.48 9.99 17.57
C PRO A 75 30.55 8.47 17.37
N ARG A 76 30.20 7.69 18.40
CA ARG A 76 30.19 6.21 18.36
C ARG A 76 28.78 5.63 18.31
N LEU A 77 27.78 6.38 18.76
CA LEU A 77 26.37 6.00 18.83
C LEU A 77 25.51 7.17 18.32
N PRO A 78 25.31 7.31 17.00
CA PRO A 78 24.55 8.43 16.41
C PRO A 78 23.13 8.57 16.96
N ALA A 79 22.52 7.49 17.47
CA ALA A 79 21.22 7.52 18.12
C ALA A 79 21.18 8.38 19.40
N ALA A 80 22.32 8.66 20.04
CA ALA A 80 22.42 9.51 21.22
C ALA A 80 22.27 11.02 20.90
N PHE A 81 22.37 11.40 19.63
CA PHE A 81 22.46 12.79 19.16
C PHE A 81 21.42 13.75 19.77
N TRP A 82 20.14 13.39 19.76
CA TRP A 82 19.10 14.27 20.29
C TRP A 82 19.08 14.28 21.83
N TYR A 83 19.44 13.17 22.45
CA TYR A 83 19.45 13.04 23.90
C TYR A 83 20.58 13.85 24.53
N GLU A 84 21.78 13.85 23.94
CA GLU A 84 22.92 14.62 24.45
C GLU A 84 22.68 16.13 24.32
N ARG A 85 22.03 16.57 23.24
CA ARG A 85 21.57 17.96 23.10
C ARG A 85 20.50 18.33 24.13
N ALA A 86 19.55 17.43 24.40
CA ALA A 86 18.54 17.67 25.44
C ALA A 86 19.17 17.70 26.84
N ILE A 87 20.17 16.86 27.12
CA ILE A 87 20.93 16.87 28.38
C ILE A 87 21.72 18.18 28.52
N HIS A 88 22.35 18.64 27.45
CA HIS A 88 23.03 19.94 27.44
C HIS A 88 22.08 21.07 27.82
N ASP A 89 20.93 21.17 27.15
CA ASP A 89 20.00 22.27 27.36
C ASP A 89 19.28 22.20 28.71
N LEU A 90 18.89 21.00 29.16
CA LEU A 90 18.06 20.83 30.35
C LEU A 90 18.89 20.68 31.63
N VAL A 91 20.00 19.93 31.58
CA VAL A 91 20.83 19.60 32.75
C VAL A 91 22.04 20.54 32.87
N GLY A 92 22.53 21.07 31.75
CA GLY A 92 23.73 21.92 31.71
C GLY A 92 25.04 21.14 31.61
N LEU A 93 25.00 19.88 31.16
CA LEU A 93 26.20 19.08 30.90
C LEU A 93 26.61 19.17 29.43
N VAL A 94 27.88 19.49 29.17
CA VAL A 94 28.43 19.65 27.83
C VAL A 94 29.03 18.32 27.33
N PRO A 95 28.48 17.71 26.27
CA PRO A 95 29.05 16.51 25.64
C PRO A 95 30.20 16.89 24.69
N ASP A 96 31.43 16.73 25.13
CA ASP A 96 32.63 17.06 24.35
C ASP A 96 32.74 16.16 23.11
N GLY A 97 32.93 16.78 21.94
CA GLY A 97 32.99 16.09 20.65
C GLY A 97 31.64 15.83 19.99
N HIS A 98 30.53 16.33 20.56
CA HIS A 98 29.24 16.28 19.89
C HIS A 98 29.24 17.16 18.63
N PRO A 99 28.80 16.66 17.46
CA PRO A 99 28.94 17.37 16.18
C PRO A 99 28.09 18.63 16.07
N ARG A 100 27.10 18.80 16.96
CA ARG A 100 26.14 19.92 16.89
C ARG A 100 25.51 20.23 18.26
N LEU A 101 25.88 21.35 18.89
CA LEU A 101 25.38 21.78 20.21
C LEU A 101 24.64 23.12 20.19
N ASP A 102 24.07 23.50 19.05
CA ASP A 102 23.10 24.59 19.04
C ASP A 102 21.91 24.26 19.96
N PRO A 103 21.31 25.28 20.60
CA PRO A 103 20.08 25.15 21.37
C PRO A 103 19.00 24.30 20.70
N LEU A 104 18.56 23.26 21.39
CA LEU A 104 17.48 22.37 20.98
C LEU A 104 16.13 22.76 21.58
N VAL A 105 16.06 22.99 22.89
CA VAL A 105 14.83 23.18 23.68
C VAL A 105 14.77 24.58 24.32
N LEU A 106 15.88 25.07 24.87
CA LEU A 106 15.97 26.36 25.56
C LEU A 106 17.01 27.26 24.89
N PRO A 107 16.76 28.56 24.67
CA PRO A 107 17.71 29.46 24.02
C PRO A 107 19.02 29.58 24.81
N HIS A 108 20.16 29.69 24.12
CA HIS A 108 21.44 29.94 24.78
C HIS A 108 21.47 31.40 25.25
N ARG A 109 21.80 31.64 26.52
CA ARG A 109 22.09 32.98 27.02
C ARG A 109 23.44 32.93 27.72
N GLU A 110 24.43 33.60 27.13
CA GLU A 110 25.81 33.68 27.68
C GLU A 110 25.83 34.25 29.11
N ASP A 111 24.86 35.09 29.46
CA ASP A 111 24.76 35.77 30.77
C ASP A 111 23.67 35.21 31.71
N ALA A 112 22.92 34.18 31.32
CA ALA A 112 21.89 33.61 32.17
C ALA A 112 22.36 32.27 32.74
N GLY A 113 22.28 32.11 34.06
CA GLY A 113 22.37 30.78 34.68
C GLY A 113 21.30 29.81 34.15
N ARG A 114 21.21 28.62 34.75
CA ARG A 114 20.25 27.57 34.35
C ARG A 114 18.84 28.13 34.11
N LEU A 115 18.36 28.04 32.88
CA LEU A 115 16.97 28.33 32.56
C LEU A 115 16.08 27.29 33.26
N PRO A 116 14.95 27.69 33.88
CA PRO A 116 14.04 26.77 34.53
C PRO A 116 13.58 25.68 33.56
N TYR A 117 13.47 24.44 34.06
CA TYR A 117 13.00 23.30 33.25
C TYR A 117 11.64 23.61 32.63
N PRO A 118 11.38 23.24 31.37
CA PRO A 118 10.04 23.27 30.79
C PRO A 118 8.98 22.68 31.71
N GLY A 119 8.04 23.53 32.16
CA GLY A 119 6.96 23.17 33.09
C GLY A 119 7.26 23.40 34.58
N SER A 120 8.40 23.98 34.97
CA SER A 120 8.67 24.38 36.36
C SER A 120 8.05 25.74 36.72
N ALA A 121 7.79 25.97 38.00
CA ALA A 121 7.31 27.27 38.50
C ALA A 121 8.31 28.41 38.16
N GLY A 122 7.80 29.56 37.71
CA GLY A 122 8.62 30.73 37.35
C GLY A 122 9.20 30.72 35.93
N GLN A 123 8.78 29.77 35.07
CA GLN A 123 9.18 29.76 33.67
C GLN A 123 8.37 30.77 32.84
N PRO A 124 8.98 31.45 31.84
CA PRO A 124 8.23 32.28 30.91
C PRO A 124 7.17 31.48 30.14
N ASP A 125 5.99 32.07 29.92
CA ASP A 125 4.87 31.46 29.18
C ASP A 125 5.24 31.04 27.74
N ARG A 126 6.31 31.63 27.19
CA ARG A 126 6.85 31.35 25.87
C ARG A 126 8.38 31.31 25.93
N ILE A 127 8.96 30.24 25.39
CA ILE A 127 10.40 30.16 25.14
C ILE A 127 10.62 30.75 23.75
N GLU A 128 11.17 31.95 23.67
CA GLU A 128 11.56 32.59 22.41
C GLU A 128 12.76 31.81 21.80
N PRO A 129 12.71 31.43 20.52
CA PRO A 129 13.83 30.76 19.86
C PRO A 129 15.03 31.69 19.75
N ASP A 130 16.23 31.18 20.01
CA ASP A 130 17.49 31.93 19.84
C ASP A 130 17.73 32.25 18.35
N GLU A 131 17.87 33.53 18.00
CA GLU A 131 18.19 33.97 16.63
C GLU A 131 19.58 33.51 16.17
N ARG A 132 20.52 33.25 17.09
CA ARG A 132 21.84 32.67 16.75
C ARG A 132 21.70 31.23 16.23
N ALA A 133 20.60 30.56 16.57
CA ALA A 133 20.22 29.29 15.97
C ALA A 133 19.69 29.43 14.52
N LEU A 134 19.77 30.62 13.90
CA LEU A 134 19.46 30.84 12.47
C LEU A 134 20.72 31.09 11.62
N SER A 135 21.92 30.99 12.20
CA SER A 135 23.17 31.04 11.44
C SER A 135 23.19 29.92 10.38
N GLY A 136 23.26 30.33 9.11
CA GLY A 136 23.24 29.42 7.97
C GLY A 136 24.55 28.63 7.87
N HIS A 137 24.46 27.33 7.57
CA HIS A 137 25.64 26.46 7.39
C HIS A 137 26.21 26.56 5.98
N LEU A 138 25.37 26.93 5.00
CA LEU A 138 25.82 27.30 3.67
C LEU A 138 26.14 28.80 3.56
N HIS A 139 27.29 29.07 2.95
CA HIS A 139 27.66 30.41 2.48
C HIS A 139 27.90 30.35 0.97
N GLY A 140 27.28 31.27 0.22
CA GLY A 140 27.42 31.34 -1.23
C GLY A 140 26.46 32.34 -1.85
N THR A 141 26.75 32.79 -3.06
CA THR A 141 25.88 33.69 -3.81
C THR A 141 24.55 33.00 -4.13
N GLY A 142 23.43 33.62 -3.75
CA GLY A 142 22.09 33.11 -4.05
C GLY A 142 21.56 32.03 -3.11
N VAL A 143 22.31 31.64 -2.07
CA VAL A 143 21.79 30.76 -1.01
C VAL A 143 20.86 31.56 -0.10
N PHE A 144 19.69 31.01 0.19
CA PHE A 144 18.74 31.56 1.16
C PHE A 144 18.14 30.45 2.03
N THR A 145 17.59 30.82 3.18
CA THR A 145 16.95 29.89 4.10
C THR A 145 15.44 30.07 4.06
N ILE A 146 14.71 28.99 3.75
CA ILE A 146 13.25 28.95 3.78
C ILE A 146 12.80 28.31 5.09
N PRO A 147 12.18 29.07 6.01
CA PRO A 147 11.56 28.49 7.19
C PRO A 147 10.23 27.82 6.81
N HIS A 148 10.06 26.57 7.24
CA HIS A 148 8.90 25.74 7.00
C HIS A 148 8.43 25.10 8.30
N GLY A 149 7.38 25.66 8.91
CA GLY A 149 6.88 25.32 10.25
C GLY A 149 7.04 26.54 11.16
N PRO A 150 6.90 26.41 12.49
CA PRO A 150 6.39 25.24 13.23
C PRO A 150 4.85 25.13 13.21
N VAL A 151 4.14 26.20 12.81
CA VAL A 151 2.68 26.22 12.65
C VAL A 151 2.35 26.97 11.36
N ARG A 152 2.12 26.23 10.27
CA ARG A 152 1.68 26.74 8.97
C ARG A 152 0.73 25.74 8.33
N SER A 153 -0.07 26.19 7.37
CA SER A 153 -0.91 25.29 6.56
C SER A 153 -0.04 24.20 5.92
N GLY A 154 -0.43 22.93 6.08
CA GLY A 154 0.29 21.76 5.58
C GLY A 154 1.37 21.18 6.51
N VAL A 155 1.66 21.80 7.66
CA VAL A 155 2.57 21.25 8.68
C VAL A 155 1.74 20.74 9.86
N PHE A 156 1.68 19.42 10.02
CA PHE A 156 0.78 18.74 10.97
C PHE A 156 1.36 18.60 12.40
N GLU A 157 2.67 18.74 12.57
CA GLU A 157 3.36 18.68 13.86
C GLU A 157 4.06 20.00 14.18
N SER A 158 4.35 20.25 15.46
CA SER A 158 5.10 21.43 15.89
C SER A 158 6.60 21.28 15.66
N VAL A 159 6.98 21.08 14.39
CA VAL A 159 8.36 20.95 13.92
C VAL A 159 8.64 22.07 12.93
N GLU A 160 9.75 22.78 13.13
CA GLU A 160 10.25 23.76 12.18
C GLU A 160 11.40 23.17 11.35
N TYR A 161 11.32 23.31 10.04
CA TYR A 161 12.32 22.92 9.06
C TYR A 161 12.91 24.18 8.45
N LEU A 162 14.21 24.40 8.60
CA LEU A 162 14.93 25.49 7.97
C LEU A 162 15.68 24.89 6.77
N VAL A 163 15.14 25.15 5.58
CA VAL A 163 15.66 24.63 4.30
C VAL A 163 16.67 25.63 3.76
N GLU A 164 17.96 25.30 3.78
CA GLU A 164 18.99 26.15 3.18
C GLU A 164 19.20 25.70 1.73
N THR A 165 18.92 26.58 0.77
CA THR A 165 18.87 26.21 -0.66
C THR A 165 19.26 27.39 -1.57
N PRO A 166 19.95 27.15 -2.70
CA PRO A 166 20.10 28.12 -3.78
C PRO A 166 18.92 28.13 -4.78
N GLY A 167 17.88 27.33 -4.56
CA GLY A 167 16.76 27.15 -5.49
C GLY A 167 16.03 25.82 -5.28
N GLU A 168 16.20 24.88 -6.22
CA GLU A 168 15.52 23.57 -6.19
C GLU A 168 16.29 22.52 -5.37
N ASP A 169 17.61 22.59 -5.35
CA ASP A 169 18.46 21.67 -4.59
C ASP A 169 18.37 21.98 -3.10
N ILE A 170 18.19 20.97 -2.25
CA ILE A 170 18.21 21.11 -0.79
C ILE A 170 19.54 20.56 -0.24
N PRO A 171 20.64 21.35 -0.27
CA PRO A 171 21.94 20.92 0.22
C PRO A 171 21.96 20.74 1.75
N HIS A 172 21.14 21.50 2.49
CA HIS A 172 21.06 21.38 3.93
C HIS A 172 19.63 21.61 4.46
N LEU A 173 19.20 20.71 5.35
CA LEU A 173 17.93 20.79 6.06
C LEU A 173 18.16 20.76 7.56
N ARG A 174 17.78 21.83 8.25
CA ARG A 174 17.86 21.91 9.71
C ARG A 174 16.47 21.70 10.31
N ILE A 175 16.37 20.69 11.19
CA ILE A 175 15.11 20.29 11.83
C ILE A 175 15.11 20.75 13.29
N ARG A 176 14.06 21.44 13.70
CA ARG A 176 13.82 21.95 15.06
C ARG A 176 12.50 21.37 15.60
N PRO A 177 12.56 20.18 16.24
CA PRO A 177 11.35 19.48 16.67
C PRO A 177 10.74 19.98 17.99
N HIS A 178 11.43 20.85 18.75
CA HIS A 178 11.01 21.27 20.09
C HIS A 178 10.46 22.70 20.16
N ALA A 179 10.05 23.28 19.02
CA ALA A 179 9.48 24.63 18.97
C ALA A 179 8.26 24.80 19.91
N LYS A 180 7.54 23.71 20.21
CA LYS A 180 6.47 23.67 21.22
C LYS A 180 6.75 22.62 22.29
N HIS A 181 7.41 23.01 23.38
CA HIS A 181 7.69 22.10 24.50
C HIS A 181 6.61 22.20 25.59
N ARG A 182 5.98 21.07 25.97
CA ARG A 182 4.86 21.03 26.95
C ARG A 182 5.25 20.70 28.39
N GLY A 183 6.54 20.48 28.66
CA GLY A 183 7.05 20.17 30.01
C GLY A 183 6.51 18.86 30.59
N VAL A 184 6.11 17.92 29.73
CA VAL A 184 5.38 16.71 30.13
C VAL A 184 6.14 15.90 31.19
N GLN A 185 7.44 15.70 31.01
CA GLN A 185 8.28 14.98 31.98
C GLN A 185 8.24 15.64 33.37
N LYS A 186 8.39 16.96 33.43
CA LYS A 186 8.36 17.70 34.71
C LYS A 186 6.99 17.64 35.36
N ARG A 187 5.92 17.65 34.56
CA ARG A 187 4.55 17.55 35.05
C ARG A 187 4.24 16.21 35.72
N PHE A 188 4.91 15.13 35.35
CA PHE A 188 4.76 13.84 36.04
C PHE A 188 5.31 13.86 37.48
N GLU A 189 6.25 14.75 37.80
CA GLU A 189 6.82 14.82 39.15
C GLU A 189 5.77 15.26 40.17
N GLY A 190 5.68 14.53 41.28
CA GLY A 190 4.73 14.82 42.35
C GLY A 190 3.27 14.43 42.04
N MET A 191 2.98 13.90 40.84
CA MET A 191 1.66 13.34 40.54
C MET A 191 1.44 12.00 41.25
N THR A 192 0.19 11.74 41.60
CA THR A 192 -0.23 10.39 41.98
C THR A 192 -0.15 9.47 40.76
N VAL A 193 -0.09 8.16 40.99
CA VAL A 193 -0.09 7.17 39.91
C VAL A 193 -1.34 7.31 39.03
N ASP A 194 -2.51 7.51 39.65
CA ASP A 194 -3.78 7.63 38.94
C ASP A 194 -3.82 8.90 38.06
N ASP A 195 -3.37 10.04 38.58
CA ASP A 195 -3.26 11.28 37.81
C ASP A 195 -2.21 11.17 36.69
N GLY A 196 -1.13 10.42 36.95
CA GLY A 196 -0.08 10.15 35.98
C GLY A 196 -0.61 9.46 34.72
N VAL A 197 -1.51 8.47 34.86
CA VAL A 197 -2.15 7.81 33.72
C VAL A 197 -2.91 8.82 32.85
N LEU A 198 -3.64 9.76 33.48
CA LEU A 198 -4.38 10.78 32.75
C LEU A 198 -3.45 11.69 31.94
N LEU A 199 -2.28 12.02 32.48
CA LEU A 199 -1.27 12.76 31.73
C LEU A 199 -0.67 11.92 30.59
N ALA A 200 -0.37 10.64 30.85
CA ALA A 200 0.21 9.70 29.88
C ALA A 200 -0.66 9.57 28.62
N GLU A 201 -1.97 9.43 28.76
CA GLU A 201 -2.92 9.37 27.63
C GLU A 201 -2.96 10.64 26.76
N ARG A 202 -2.40 11.75 27.25
CA ARG A 202 -2.42 13.07 26.61
C ARG A 202 -1.04 13.51 26.11
N VAL A 203 -0.04 12.64 26.25
CA VAL A 203 1.30 12.85 25.70
C VAL A 203 1.21 12.96 24.18
N GLU A 204 0.42 12.13 23.51
CA GLU A 204 0.27 12.19 22.06
C GLU A 204 -1.17 11.88 21.64
N GLY A 205 -1.71 12.70 20.74
CA GLY A 205 -3.13 12.63 20.38
C GLY A 205 -3.54 11.37 19.62
N ILE A 206 -2.60 10.72 18.94
CA ILE A 206 -2.83 9.52 18.12
C ILE A 206 -2.29 8.23 18.75
N ALA A 207 -1.63 8.33 19.92
CA ALA A 207 -0.97 7.21 20.60
C ALA A 207 -1.32 7.18 22.11
N SER A 208 -2.58 7.46 22.44
CA SER A 208 -3.04 7.56 23.84
C SER A 208 -2.88 6.24 24.59
N VAL A 209 -3.22 5.10 23.96
CA VAL A 209 -3.13 3.78 24.57
C VAL A 209 -1.68 3.36 24.74
N ALA A 210 -0.83 3.59 23.73
CA ALA A 210 0.60 3.28 23.80
C ALA A 210 1.31 4.01 24.95
N HIS A 211 1.08 5.32 25.12
CA HIS A 211 1.68 6.08 26.22
C HIS A 211 1.14 5.66 27.59
N ALA A 212 -0.16 5.37 27.70
CA ALA A 212 -0.73 4.84 28.94
C ALA A 212 -0.17 3.46 29.31
N LEU A 213 0.06 2.58 28.31
CA LEU A 213 0.70 1.28 28.51
C LEU A 213 2.15 1.42 28.97
N ALA A 214 2.92 2.31 28.35
CA ALA A 214 4.30 2.57 28.76
C ALA A 214 4.38 3.03 30.23
N PHE A 215 3.49 3.94 30.63
CA PHE A 215 3.40 4.40 32.02
C PHE A 215 2.95 3.28 32.97
N ALA A 216 1.90 2.53 32.62
CA ALA A 216 1.39 1.43 33.43
C ALA A 216 2.44 0.33 33.62
N HIS A 217 3.13 -0.09 32.56
CA HIS A 217 4.21 -1.08 32.65
C HIS A 217 5.36 -0.60 33.54
N ALA A 218 5.72 0.68 33.48
CA ALA A 218 6.76 1.23 34.36
C ALA A 218 6.35 1.15 35.83
N VAL A 219 5.12 1.56 36.16
CA VAL A 219 4.57 1.48 37.52
C VAL A 219 4.44 0.04 38.00
N GLU A 220 3.91 -0.86 37.17
CA GLU A 220 3.74 -2.28 37.48
C GLU A 220 5.08 -2.98 37.73
N THR A 221 6.09 -2.66 36.92
CA THR A 221 7.45 -3.18 37.09
C THR A 221 8.05 -2.71 38.42
N LEU A 222 7.87 -1.43 38.76
CA LEU A 222 8.34 -0.88 40.04
C LEU A 222 7.62 -1.50 41.24
N ALA A 223 6.33 -1.77 41.11
CA ALA A 223 5.51 -2.37 42.16
C ALA A 223 5.62 -3.90 42.25
N GLY A 224 6.27 -4.56 41.28
CA GLY A 224 6.26 -6.02 41.15
C GLY A 224 4.85 -6.59 40.93
N ALA A 225 3.94 -5.79 40.36
CA ALA A 225 2.54 -6.15 40.20
C ALA A 225 2.35 -7.17 39.06
N ARG A 226 1.52 -8.19 39.29
CA ARG A 226 1.11 -9.15 38.25
C ARG A 226 -0.26 -8.78 37.71
N VAL A 227 -0.32 -8.45 36.43
CA VAL A 227 -1.57 -8.10 35.74
C VAL A 227 -2.30 -9.37 35.30
N PRO A 228 -3.62 -9.49 35.54
CA PRO A 228 -4.40 -10.62 35.04
C PRO A 228 -4.35 -10.75 33.51
N VAL A 229 -4.25 -11.97 32.99
CA VAL A 229 -4.15 -12.24 31.54
C VAL A 229 -5.30 -11.61 30.75
N ALA A 230 -6.52 -11.62 31.30
CA ALA A 230 -7.67 -10.99 30.66
C ALA A 230 -7.46 -9.48 30.43
N ALA A 231 -6.89 -8.77 31.41
CA ALA A 231 -6.61 -7.35 31.27
C ALA A 231 -5.48 -7.09 30.26
N VAL A 232 -4.46 -7.96 30.21
CA VAL A 232 -3.41 -7.90 29.18
C VAL A 232 -4.02 -8.04 27.77
N MET A 233 -4.92 -9.00 27.56
CA MET A 233 -5.58 -9.19 26.27
C MET A 233 -6.42 -7.98 25.83
N ILE A 234 -7.12 -7.33 26.76
CA ILE A 234 -7.88 -6.10 26.48
C ILE A 234 -6.94 -4.95 26.11
N ARG A 235 -5.82 -4.80 26.82
CA ARG A 235 -4.79 -3.80 26.48
C ARG A 235 -4.23 -4.03 25.07
N VAL A 236 -3.94 -5.29 24.72
CA VAL A 236 -3.48 -5.66 23.37
C VAL A 236 -4.53 -5.29 22.32
N LEU A 237 -5.81 -5.62 22.54
CA LEU A 237 -6.89 -5.23 21.61
C LEU A 237 -6.90 -3.73 21.34
N HIS A 238 -6.84 -2.90 22.39
CA HIS A 238 -6.82 -1.44 22.24
C HIS A 238 -5.55 -0.92 21.56
N ALA A 239 -4.38 -1.47 21.90
CA ALA A 239 -3.11 -1.10 21.28
C ALA A 239 -3.08 -1.47 19.79
N GLU A 240 -3.63 -2.64 19.42
CA GLU A 240 -3.72 -3.08 18.03
C GLU A 240 -4.69 -2.24 17.20
N LEU A 241 -5.84 -1.85 17.78
CA LEU A 241 -6.77 -0.94 17.11
C LEU A 241 -6.17 0.46 16.91
N GLU A 242 -5.44 0.99 17.90
CA GLU A 242 -4.69 2.24 17.78
C GLU A 242 -3.63 2.15 16.67
N ARG A 243 -2.89 1.03 16.63
CA ARG A 243 -1.90 0.74 15.59
C ARG A 243 -2.52 0.68 14.19
N ILE A 244 -3.65 0.00 14.02
CA ILE A 244 -4.38 -0.07 12.75
C ILE A 244 -4.82 1.32 12.30
N ALA A 245 -5.41 2.13 13.18
CA ALA A 245 -5.85 3.49 12.85
C ALA A 245 -4.68 4.38 12.39
N ASN A 246 -3.52 4.24 13.03
CA ASN A 246 -2.30 4.97 12.67
C ASN A 246 -1.73 4.52 11.31
N HIS A 247 -1.69 3.21 11.04
CA HIS A 247 -1.27 2.72 9.72
C HIS A 247 -2.20 3.18 8.59
N LEU A 248 -3.51 3.18 8.81
CA LEU A 248 -4.48 3.67 7.84
C LEU A 248 -4.32 5.17 7.58
N ASP A 249 -3.98 5.97 8.60
CA ASP A 249 -3.64 7.38 8.43
C ASP A 249 -2.42 7.60 7.54
N VAL A 250 -1.36 6.81 7.77
CA VAL A 250 -0.14 6.87 6.95
C VAL A 250 -0.44 6.48 5.50
N LEU A 251 -1.24 5.43 5.27
CA LEU A 251 -1.67 5.05 3.93
C LEU A 251 -2.46 6.17 3.24
N GLY A 252 -3.40 6.81 3.94
CA GLY A 252 -4.13 7.96 3.41
C GLY A 252 -3.23 9.15 3.06
N LYS A 253 -2.21 9.42 3.86
CA LYS A 253 -1.21 10.47 3.58
C LYS A 253 -0.34 10.14 2.37
N LEU A 254 0.07 8.88 2.21
CA LEU A 254 0.82 8.42 1.04
C LEU A 254 -0.01 8.57 -0.25
N THR A 255 -1.31 8.28 -0.19
CA THR A 255 -2.19 8.45 -1.36
C THR A 255 -2.45 9.91 -1.68
N ASP A 256 -2.52 10.78 -0.66
CA ASP A 256 -2.68 12.22 -0.84
C ASP A 256 -1.44 12.85 -1.49
N ALA A 257 -0.25 12.49 -1.00
CA ALA A 257 1.02 12.88 -1.62
C ALA A 257 1.14 12.41 -3.08
N ALA A 258 0.49 11.29 -3.43
CA ALA A 258 0.39 10.78 -4.80
C ALA A 258 -0.76 11.38 -5.63
N GLY A 259 -1.50 12.36 -5.10
CA GLY A 259 -2.62 13.03 -5.78
C GLY A 259 -3.89 12.17 -5.94
N ARG A 260 -4.08 11.14 -5.11
CA ARG A 260 -5.16 10.14 -5.25
C ARG A 260 -6.32 10.39 -4.29
N ALA A 261 -7.15 11.39 -4.58
CA ALA A 261 -8.26 11.80 -3.73
C ALA A 261 -9.22 10.66 -3.30
N VAL A 262 -9.57 9.74 -4.21
CA VAL A 262 -10.47 8.61 -3.89
C VAL A 262 -9.82 7.63 -2.90
N ALA A 263 -8.55 7.28 -3.12
CA ALA A 263 -7.84 6.37 -2.24
C ALA A 263 -7.62 7.01 -0.85
N THR A 264 -7.28 8.31 -0.81
CA THR A 264 -7.21 9.09 0.43
C THR A 264 -8.54 9.05 1.18
N ALA A 265 -9.66 9.25 0.49
CA ALA A 265 -10.99 9.17 1.09
C ALA A 265 -11.32 7.77 1.61
N ARG A 266 -10.96 6.70 0.89
CA ARG A 266 -11.22 5.30 1.34
C ARG A 266 -10.38 4.94 2.57
N PHE A 267 -9.09 5.24 2.58
CA PHE A 267 -8.26 5.01 3.77
C PHE A 267 -8.70 5.88 4.96
N GLY A 268 -9.16 7.10 4.71
CA GLY A 268 -9.79 7.95 5.71
C GLY A 268 -11.07 7.33 6.30
N LEU A 269 -11.93 6.73 5.46
CA LEU A 269 -13.13 6.01 5.90
C LEU A 269 -12.76 4.79 6.75
N HIS A 270 -11.77 4.00 6.34
CA HIS A 270 -11.32 2.84 7.11
C HIS A 270 -10.78 3.24 8.48
N LYS A 271 -9.94 4.29 8.53
CA LYS A 271 -9.45 4.87 9.79
C LYS A 271 -10.61 5.28 10.69
N GLU A 272 -11.60 5.97 10.14
CA GLU A 272 -12.77 6.43 10.90
C GLU A 272 -13.61 5.25 11.42
N ARG A 273 -13.79 4.18 10.65
CA ARG A 273 -14.45 2.95 11.13
C ARG A 273 -13.69 2.31 12.29
N THR A 274 -12.37 2.24 12.22
CA THR A 274 -11.53 1.77 13.34
C THR A 274 -11.70 2.65 14.59
N LEU A 275 -11.68 3.97 14.45
CA LEU A 275 -11.85 4.89 15.58
C LEU A 275 -13.26 4.82 16.19
N ARG A 276 -14.30 4.54 15.39
CA ARG A 276 -15.65 4.26 15.89
C ARG A 276 -15.73 2.97 16.67
N LEU A 277 -15.04 1.91 16.23
CA LEU A 277 -14.93 0.67 16.97
C LEU A 277 -14.23 0.90 18.32
N VAL A 278 -13.10 1.64 18.34
CA VAL A 278 -12.44 2.04 19.59
C VAL A 278 -13.39 2.81 20.51
N GLY A 279 -14.14 3.76 19.95
CA GLY A 279 -15.16 4.52 20.66
C GLY A 279 -16.27 3.66 21.25
N ALA A 280 -16.75 2.65 20.50
CA ALA A 280 -17.76 1.72 20.97
C ALA A 280 -17.24 0.81 22.08
N LEU A 281 -15.98 0.40 22.03
CA LEU A 281 -15.34 -0.46 23.02
C LEU A 281 -15.07 0.22 24.36
N SER A 282 -14.60 1.48 24.31
CA SER A 282 -14.10 2.20 25.48
C SER A 282 -14.97 3.37 25.94
N GLY A 283 -15.85 3.88 25.07
CA GLY A 283 -16.52 5.17 25.25
C GLY A 283 -15.66 6.38 24.86
N SER A 284 -14.41 6.16 24.44
CA SER A 284 -13.48 7.19 24.01
C SER A 284 -13.02 6.92 22.59
N ARG A 285 -13.13 7.92 21.70
CA ARG A 285 -12.68 7.81 20.30
C ARG A 285 -11.19 7.42 20.18
N PHE A 286 -10.40 7.75 21.20
CA PHE A 286 -8.95 7.52 21.23
C PHE A 286 -8.54 6.50 22.30
N GLY A 287 -9.48 5.69 22.82
CA GLY A 287 -9.15 4.63 23.79
C GLY A 287 -8.72 5.12 25.18
N ARG A 288 -8.96 6.39 25.50
CA ARG A 288 -8.66 6.99 26.82
C ARG A 288 -9.54 6.42 27.93
N GLY A 289 -8.98 6.30 29.12
CA GLY A 289 -9.60 5.78 30.33
C GLY A 289 -9.63 4.26 30.44
N VAL A 290 -9.03 3.53 29.49
CA VAL A 290 -9.05 2.05 29.48
C VAL A 290 -7.89 1.46 30.28
N VAL A 291 -6.68 1.98 30.07
CA VAL A 291 -5.45 1.42 30.63
C VAL A 291 -5.18 2.06 31.98
N VAL A 292 -5.09 1.25 33.03
CA VAL A 292 -4.69 1.68 34.38
C VAL A 292 -3.67 0.70 34.94
N PRO A 293 -2.70 1.13 35.77
CA PRO A 293 -1.77 0.23 36.43
C PRO A 293 -2.48 -0.92 37.15
N GLY A 294 -2.00 -2.14 36.95
CA GLY A 294 -2.60 -3.37 37.50
C GLY A 294 -3.71 -3.99 36.65
N GLY A 295 -4.25 -3.31 35.63
CA GLY A 295 -5.25 -3.90 34.75
C GLY A 295 -5.91 -2.95 33.75
N VAL A 296 -7.24 -3.00 33.70
CA VAL A 296 -8.09 -2.13 32.88
C VAL A 296 -9.26 -1.63 33.71
N THR A 297 -9.75 -0.43 33.43
CA THR A 297 -10.85 0.19 34.20
C THR A 297 -12.16 -0.58 34.08
N ALA A 298 -12.41 -1.18 32.92
CA ALA A 298 -13.61 -1.96 32.63
C ALA A 298 -13.34 -2.96 31.49
N PRO A 299 -14.13 -4.06 31.42
CA PRO A 299 -14.15 -4.90 30.22
C PRO A 299 -14.68 -4.13 28.99
N PRO A 300 -14.44 -4.63 27.76
CA PRO A 300 -14.98 -4.03 26.55
C PRO A 300 -16.51 -3.93 26.62
N ARG A 301 -17.07 -2.78 26.19
CA ARG A 301 -18.52 -2.54 26.19
C ARG A 301 -19.28 -3.37 25.14
N LEU A 302 -18.56 -3.93 24.17
CA LEU A 302 -19.12 -4.81 23.14
C LEU A 302 -18.78 -6.27 23.46
N PRO A 303 -19.69 -7.21 23.16
CA PRO A 303 -19.41 -8.63 23.28
C PRO A 303 -18.44 -9.11 22.19
N ALA A 304 -17.70 -10.18 22.46
CA ALA A 304 -16.57 -10.63 21.64
C ALA A 304 -16.97 -11.00 20.19
N ASP A 305 -18.15 -11.59 20.01
CA ASP A 305 -18.72 -11.92 18.70
C ASP A 305 -18.92 -10.68 17.82
N GLN A 306 -19.41 -9.59 18.40
CA GLN A 306 -19.57 -8.32 17.69
C GLN A 306 -18.21 -7.69 17.34
N ILE A 307 -17.22 -7.80 18.23
CA ILE A 307 -15.86 -7.30 17.98
C ILE A 307 -15.25 -8.00 16.76
N ILE A 308 -15.29 -9.33 16.75
CA ILE A 308 -14.78 -10.15 15.64
C ILE A 308 -15.50 -9.79 14.35
N ALA A 309 -16.84 -9.71 14.38
CA ALA A 309 -17.63 -9.35 13.21
C ALA A 309 -17.29 -7.96 12.64
N GLU A 310 -16.98 -6.96 13.49
CA GLU A 310 -16.54 -5.64 13.01
C GLU A 310 -15.10 -5.67 12.47
N LEU A 311 -14.21 -6.45 13.08
CA LEU A 311 -12.84 -6.64 12.58
C LEU A 311 -12.84 -7.32 11.21
N ASP A 312 -13.66 -8.34 11.00
CA ASP A 312 -13.80 -9.02 9.71
C ASP A 312 -14.33 -8.06 8.63
N ARG A 313 -15.30 -7.22 8.99
CA ARG A 313 -15.84 -6.16 8.11
C ARG A 313 -14.82 -5.06 7.80
N LEU A 314 -13.81 -4.85 8.64
CA LEU A 314 -12.71 -3.91 8.38
C LEU A 314 -11.66 -4.55 7.46
N GLN A 315 -11.27 -5.79 7.73
CA GLN A 315 -10.15 -6.45 7.06
C GLN A 315 -10.36 -6.60 5.55
N HIS A 316 -11.52 -7.09 5.13
CA HIS A 316 -11.76 -7.37 3.71
C HIS A 316 -11.71 -6.12 2.81
N PRO A 317 -12.44 -5.03 3.14
CA PRO A 317 -12.39 -3.79 2.36
C PRO A 317 -11.01 -3.13 2.35
N ILE A 318 -10.28 -3.14 3.48
CA ILE A 318 -8.91 -2.61 3.55
C ILE A 318 -8.00 -3.35 2.56
N ASN A 319 -8.08 -4.68 2.53
CA ASN A 319 -7.29 -5.50 1.61
C ASN A 319 -7.69 -5.26 0.14
N GLY A 320 -8.98 -5.10 -0.13
CA GLY A 320 -9.49 -4.75 -1.46
C GLY A 320 -8.96 -3.40 -1.94
N ASP A 321 -9.07 -2.36 -1.11
CA ASP A 321 -8.66 -1.00 -1.46
C ASP A 321 -7.14 -0.84 -1.61
N MET A 322 -6.34 -1.56 -0.81
CA MET A 322 -4.89 -1.65 -1.02
C MET A 322 -4.54 -2.21 -2.40
N ARG A 323 -5.28 -3.22 -2.88
CA ARG A 323 -5.06 -3.86 -4.18
C ARG A 323 -5.64 -3.06 -5.35
N ALA A 324 -6.67 -2.24 -5.11
CA ALA A 324 -7.54 -1.69 -6.14
C ALA A 324 -7.03 -0.44 -6.89
N GLY A 325 -6.23 0.44 -6.27
CA GLY A 325 -6.16 1.83 -6.80
C GLY A 325 -4.81 2.53 -6.89
N VAL A 326 -3.75 2.05 -6.24
CA VAL A 326 -2.54 2.88 -6.03
C VAL A 326 -1.29 2.32 -6.70
N ALA A 327 -1.04 1.01 -6.58
CA ALA A 327 0.27 0.44 -6.94
C ALA A 327 0.60 0.51 -8.44
N VAL A 328 -0.34 0.16 -9.33
CA VAL A 328 -0.08 0.05 -10.78
C VAL A 328 0.18 1.41 -11.41
N ASN A 329 -0.67 2.41 -11.12
CA ASN A 329 -0.52 3.74 -11.73
C ASN A 329 0.69 4.51 -11.17
N VAL A 330 1.00 4.34 -9.89
CA VAL A 330 2.24 4.89 -9.30
C VAL A 330 3.46 4.19 -9.89
N GLY A 331 3.39 2.88 -10.13
CA GLY A 331 4.40 2.12 -10.85
C GLY A 331 4.66 2.69 -12.24
N PHE A 332 3.60 2.91 -13.04
CA PHE A 332 3.74 3.51 -14.37
C PHE A 332 4.31 4.93 -14.33
N TYR A 333 3.82 5.80 -13.43
CA TYR A 333 4.37 7.14 -13.25
C TYR A 333 5.85 7.10 -12.85
N GLY A 334 6.22 6.20 -11.93
CA GLY A 334 7.60 5.98 -11.51
C GLY A 334 8.47 5.52 -12.67
N MET A 335 8.00 4.56 -13.48
CA MET A 335 8.69 4.13 -14.71
C MET A 335 8.92 5.32 -15.63
N TRP A 336 7.87 6.09 -15.92
CA TRP A 336 7.91 7.27 -16.79
C TRP A 336 8.93 8.31 -16.32
N ARG A 337 8.90 8.69 -15.04
CA ARG A 337 9.84 9.66 -14.46
C ARG A 337 11.27 9.13 -14.43
N THR A 338 11.45 7.83 -14.25
CA THR A 338 12.78 7.22 -14.25
C THR A 338 13.43 7.28 -15.64
N LEU A 339 12.65 7.20 -16.73
CA LEU A 339 13.18 7.42 -18.08
C LEU A 339 13.59 8.86 -18.33
N GLU A 340 12.80 9.82 -17.86
CA GLU A 340 13.15 11.23 -18.00
C GLU A 340 14.51 11.53 -17.36
N LEU A 341 14.81 10.84 -16.25
CA LEU A 341 16.10 10.91 -15.56
C LEU A 341 17.22 10.15 -16.29
N LEU A 342 16.97 8.93 -16.78
CA LEU A 342 17.98 8.03 -17.36
C LEU A 342 18.21 8.24 -18.87
N ARG A 343 17.40 9.07 -19.54
CA ARG A 343 17.35 9.25 -21.01
C ARG A 343 17.09 7.92 -21.74
N VAL A 344 17.64 7.75 -22.94
CA VAL A 344 17.42 6.57 -23.79
C VAL A 344 17.97 5.32 -23.08
N PRO A 345 17.12 4.34 -22.70
CA PRO A 345 17.57 3.15 -21.99
C PRO A 345 18.31 2.19 -22.94
N PRO A 346 19.12 1.26 -22.41
CA PRO A 346 19.75 0.25 -23.24
C PRO A 346 18.68 -0.68 -23.85
N GLY A 347 18.90 -1.11 -25.11
CA GLY A 347 17.91 -1.86 -25.88
C GLY A 347 17.44 -3.17 -25.22
N TRP A 348 18.31 -3.86 -24.47
CA TRP A 348 17.92 -5.07 -23.74
C TRP A 348 16.86 -4.79 -22.66
N LEU A 349 16.91 -3.61 -22.03
CA LEU A 349 15.96 -3.21 -20.99
C LEU A 349 14.60 -2.90 -21.61
N ALA A 350 14.58 -2.20 -22.75
CA ALA A 350 13.36 -1.93 -23.51
C ALA A 350 12.64 -3.23 -23.91
N VAL A 351 13.40 -4.19 -24.48
CA VAL A 351 12.88 -5.52 -24.84
C VAL A 351 12.42 -6.30 -23.61
N SER A 352 13.15 -6.22 -22.50
CA SER A 352 12.79 -6.90 -21.26
C SER A 352 11.47 -6.40 -20.69
N ILE A 353 11.28 -5.07 -20.62
CA ILE A 353 10.03 -4.45 -20.14
C ILE A 353 8.86 -4.84 -21.03
N LEU A 354 9.05 -4.80 -22.35
CA LEU A 354 8.06 -5.18 -23.35
C LEU A 354 7.59 -6.63 -23.17
N LEU A 355 8.52 -7.58 -23.13
CA LEU A 355 8.19 -9.01 -23.02
C LEU A 355 7.66 -9.37 -21.64
N LEU A 356 8.28 -8.85 -20.58
CA LEU A 356 7.83 -9.08 -19.21
C LEU A 356 6.43 -8.52 -18.99
N GLY A 357 6.12 -7.35 -19.57
CA GLY A 357 4.77 -6.78 -19.59
C GLY A 357 3.76 -7.72 -20.25
N GLY A 358 4.09 -8.27 -21.42
CA GLY A 358 3.23 -9.22 -22.14
C GLY A 358 2.97 -10.51 -21.37
N PHE A 359 4.01 -11.12 -20.79
CA PHE A 359 3.86 -12.30 -19.93
C PHE A 359 3.07 -12.00 -18.65
N THR A 360 3.30 -10.84 -18.04
CA THR A 360 2.53 -10.39 -16.87
C THR A 360 1.06 -10.23 -17.22
N ALA A 361 0.76 -9.67 -18.39
CA ALA A 361 -0.60 -9.50 -18.88
C ALA A 361 -1.31 -10.86 -19.00
N LEU A 362 -0.66 -11.81 -19.70
CA LEU A 362 -1.18 -13.15 -19.94
C LEU A 362 -1.37 -13.96 -18.65
N LEU A 363 -0.36 -13.97 -17.77
CA LEU A 363 -0.44 -14.69 -16.50
C LEU A 363 -1.51 -14.09 -15.59
N GLY A 364 -1.63 -12.76 -15.55
CA GLY A 364 -2.66 -12.05 -14.79
C GLY A 364 -4.06 -12.50 -15.19
N ILE A 365 -4.38 -12.47 -16.49
CA ILE A 365 -5.71 -12.86 -16.94
C ILE A 365 -5.96 -14.36 -16.85
N ALA A 366 -4.94 -15.19 -17.09
CA ALA A 366 -5.02 -16.64 -16.92
C ALA A 366 -5.39 -17.03 -15.47
N HIS A 367 -4.76 -16.38 -14.48
CA HIS A 367 -5.15 -16.54 -13.08
C HIS A 367 -6.57 -16.02 -12.83
N ALA A 368 -6.92 -14.82 -13.32
CA ALA A 368 -8.26 -14.26 -13.16
C ALA A 368 -9.37 -15.18 -13.73
N THR A 369 -9.13 -15.88 -14.84
CA THR A 369 -10.12 -16.80 -15.44
C THR A 369 -10.45 -17.99 -14.55
N VAL A 370 -9.51 -18.46 -13.71
CA VAL A 370 -9.68 -19.68 -12.91
C VAL A 370 -10.05 -19.43 -11.44
N GLN A 371 -10.06 -18.16 -10.99
CA GLN A 371 -10.44 -17.83 -9.61
C GLN A 371 -11.93 -18.06 -9.34
N THR A 372 -12.23 -18.40 -8.09
CA THR A 372 -13.58 -18.62 -7.55
C THR A 372 -14.13 -17.43 -6.78
N ASP A 373 -13.28 -16.49 -6.39
CA ASP A 373 -13.66 -15.26 -5.69
C ASP A 373 -13.71 -14.05 -6.63
N LEU A 374 -14.80 -13.28 -6.58
CA LEU A 374 -15.02 -12.13 -7.46
C LEU A 374 -13.99 -11.00 -7.23
N ALA A 375 -13.63 -10.70 -5.99
CA ALA A 375 -12.65 -9.66 -5.70
C ALA A 375 -11.26 -10.07 -6.19
N GLU A 376 -10.91 -11.35 -6.11
CA GLU A 376 -9.67 -11.89 -6.66
C GLU A 376 -9.64 -11.86 -8.20
N VAL A 377 -10.74 -12.18 -8.88
CA VAL A 377 -10.82 -12.02 -10.34
C VAL A 377 -10.54 -10.57 -10.74
N VAL A 378 -11.11 -9.60 -10.01
CA VAL A 378 -10.85 -8.18 -10.24
C VAL A 378 -9.41 -7.81 -9.88
N ALA A 379 -8.80 -8.40 -8.86
CA ALA A 379 -7.39 -8.15 -8.52
C ALA A 379 -6.42 -8.69 -9.58
N TYR A 380 -6.59 -9.93 -10.04
CA TYR A 380 -5.72 -10.54 -11.05
C TYR A 380 -5.85 -9.87 -12.43
N SER A 381 -7.03 -9.38 -12.79
CA SER A 381 -7.17 -8.52 -13.98
C SER A 381 -6.54 -7.13 -13.81
N SER A 382 -6.10 -6.74 -12.60
CA SER A 382 -5.20 -5.58 -12.44
C SER A 382 -3.76 -5.90 -12.78
N VAL A 383 -3.31 -7.12 -12.49
CA VAL A 383 -2.00 -7.62 -12.94
C VAL A 383 -1.96 -7.66 -14.48
N GLU A 384 -3.04 -8.15 -15.09
CA GLU A 384 -3.23 -8.13 -16.54
C GLU A 384 -3.01 -6.72 -17.12
N ASN A 385 -3.80 -5.76 -16.65
CA ASN A 385 -3.80 -4.39 -17.15
C ASN A 385 -2.48 -3.65 -16.87
N GLY A 386 -1.84 -3.91 -15.72
CA GLY A 386 -0.48 -3.42 -15.44
C GLY A 386 0.54 -3.96 -16.45
N GLY A 387 0.39 -5.21 -16.87
CA GLY A 387 1.13 -5.80 -17.98
C GLY A 387 0.88 -5.07 -19.30
N LEU A 388 -0.38 -4.82 -19.67
CA LEU A 388 -0.75 -4.10 -20.91
C LEU A 388 -0.17 -2.67 -20.95
N ILE A 389 -0.24 -1.94 -19.83
CA ILE A 389 0.37 -0.60 -19.69
C ILE A 389 1.88 -0.69 -19.88
N SER A 390 2.52 -1.70 -19.28
CA SER A 390 3.97 -1.92 -19.42
C SER A 390 4.38 -2.29 -20.85
N VAL A 391 3.53 -3.01 -21.59
CA VAL A 391 3.74 -3.31 -23.01
C VAL A 391 3.71 -2.02 -23.84
N GLY A 392 2.67 -1.18 -23.70
CA GLY A 392 2.57 0.08 -24.43
C GLY A 392 3.77 1.00 -24.16
N TYR A 393 4.21 1.03 -22.90
CA TYR A 393 5.43 1.72 -22.51
C TYR A 393 6.68 1.11 -23.14
N GLY A 394 6.79 -0.22 -23.15
CA GLY A 394 7.87 -0.95 -23.83
C GLY A 394 7.94 -0.64 -25.32
N VAL A 395 6.81 -0.47 -26.00
CA VAL A 395 6.77 -0.01 -27.41
C VAL A 395 7.41 1.37 -27.54
N ALA A 396 7.08 2.30 -26.63
CA ALA A 396 7.69 3.61 -26.63
C ALA A 396 9.20 3.58 -26.37
N LEU A 397 9.66 2.70 -25.47
CA LEU A 397 11.09 2.48 -25.23
C LEU A 397 11.81 1.97 -26.47
N VAL A 398 11.23 1.00 -27.16
CA VAL A 398 11.78 0.50 -28.42
C VAL A 398 11.82 1.63 -29.46
N GLY A 399 10.78 2.47 -29.53
CA GLY A 399 10.79 3.68 -30.37
C GLY A 399 11.94 4.63 -30.05
N ALA A 400 12.25 4.84 -28.78
CA ALA A 400 13.35 5.69 -28.36
C ALA A 400 14.72 5.08 -28.71
N VAL A 401 14.87 3.76 -28.56
CA VAL A 401 16.11 3.03 -28.87
C VAL A 401 16.40 3.00 -30.37
N VAL A 402 15.37 2.87 -31.20
CA VAL A 402 15.48 2.78 -32.68
C VAL A 402 15.41 4.17 -33.34
N ASP A 403 15.33 5.24 -32.54
CA ASP A 403 15.23 6.64 -32.99
C ASP A 403 14.03 6.88 -33.94
N ARG A 404 12.84 6.43 -33.51
CA ARG A 404 11.58 6.57 -34.22
C ARG A 404 10.54 7.29 -33.35
N PRO A 405 10.50 8.64 -33.37
CA PRO A 405 9.55 9.43 -32.57
C PRO A 405 8.07 9.03 -32.75
N PRO A 406 7.59 8.65 -33.96
CA PRO A 406 6.21 8.16 -34.11
C PRO A 406 5.91 6.87 -33.32
N LEU A 407 6.90 5.99 -33.15
CA LEU A 407 6.77 4.77 -32.34
C LEU A 407 6.76 5.09 -30.84
N VAL A 408 7.53 6.10 -30.43
CA VAL A 408 7.47 6.65 -29.06
C VAL A 408 6.07 7.19 -28.78
N ALA A 409 5.55 8.04 -29.67
CA ALA A 409 4.25 8.67 -29.52
C ALA A 409 3.11 7.64 -29.39
N VAL A 410 3.03 6.66 -30.29
CA VAL A 410 1.95 5.65 -30.26
C VAL A 410 2.02 4.75 -29.02
N GLY A 411 3.23 4.38 -28.56
CA GLY A 411 3.41 3.59 -27.34
C GLY A 411 3.00 4.34 -26.08
N LEU A 412 3.41 5.61 -25.95
CA LEU A 412 3.05 6.45 -24.80
C LEU A 412 1.55 6.78 -24.78
N LEU A 413 0.96 7.02 -25.96
CA LEU A 413 -0.50 7.14 -26.09
C LEU A 413 -1.17 5.84 -25.63
N ALA A 414 -0.81 4.68 -26.18
CA ALA A 414 -1.39 3.40 -25.79
C ALA A 414 -1.31 3.14 -24.27
N ALA A 415 -0.14 3.31 -23.66
CA ALA A 415 0.06 3.12 -22.22
C ALA A 415 -0.79 4.07 -21.37
N THR A 416 -0.86 5.34 -21.77
CA THR A 416 -1.63 6.36 -21.04
C THR A 416 -3.13 6.14 -21.20
N LEU A 417 -3.59 5.82 -22.42
CA LEU A 417 -4.99 5.49 -22.68
C LEU A 417 -5.40 4.27 -21.83
N GLN A 418 -4.56 3.22 -21.80
CA GLN A 418 -4.83 2.02 -20.99
C GLN A 418 -4.84 2.33 -19.51
N THR A 419 -3.95 3.20 -19.03
CA THR A 419 -3.92 3.65 -17.62
C THR A 419 -5.23 4.33 -17.22
N VAL A 420 -5.77 5.20 -18.08
CA VAL A 420 -7.05 5.89 -17.85
C VAL A 420 -8.22 4.90 -17.87
N ALA A 421 -8.31 4.06 -18.89
CA ALA A 421 -9.37 3.06 -19.02
C ALA A 421 -9.37 2.09 -17.83
N HIS A 422 -8.19 1.59 -17.45
CA HIS A 422 -7.98 0.73 -16.29
C HIS A 422 -8.42 1.42 -14.99
N ALA A 423 -8.00 2.67 -14.75
CA ALA A 423 -8.35 3.39 -13.53
C ALA A 423 -9.87 3.58 -13.38
N LEU A 424 -10.56 3.96 -14.45
CA LEU A 424 -12.02 4.11 -14.45
C LEU A 424 -12.73 2.77 -14.23
N ALA A 425 -12.39 1.76 -15.02
CA ALA A 425 -13.04 0.46 -14.97
C ALA A 425 -12.79 -0.27 -13.65
N LYS A 426 -11.58 -0.18 -13.08
CA LYS A 426 -11.27 -0.76 -11.77
C LYS A 426 -11.98 -0.05 -10.64
N SER A 427 -11.99 1.28 -10.64
CA SER A 427 -12.73 2.04 -9.63
C SER A 427 -14.20 1.64 -9.64
N LEU A 428 -14.79 1.46 -10.83
CA LEU A 428 -16.15 1.01 -11.00
C LEU A 428 -16.35 -0.43 -10.50
N LEU A 429 -15.52 -1.38 -10.93
CA LEU A 429 -15.61 -2.79 -10.54
C LEU A 429 -15.43 -2.98 -9.04
N PHE A 430 -14.42 -2.38 -8.42
CA PHE A 430 -14.22 -2.51 -6.97
C PHE A 430 -15.33 -1.84 -6.17
N SER A 431 -15.87 -0.72 -6.65
CA SER A 431 -17.04 -0.08 -6.00
C SER A 431 -18.28 -0.95 -6.12
N ALA A 432 -18.52 -1.57 -7.29
CA ALA A 432 -19.63 -2.50 -7.52
C ALA A 432 -19.49 -3.78 -6.68
N VAL A 433 -18.29 -4.37 -6.64
CA VAL A 433 -17.98 -5.55 -5.82
C VAL A 433 -18.14 -5.24 -4.34
N SER A 434 -17.67 -4.08 -3.87
CA SER A 434 -17.87 -3.63 -2.49
C SER A 434 -19.37 -3.51 -2.16
N GLY A 435 -20.18 -2.95 -3.05
CA GLY A 435 -21.63 -2.87 -2.86
C GLY A 435 -22.32 -4.24 -2.84
N ILE A 436 -21.85 -5.19 -3.67
CA ILE A 436 -22.34 -6.58 -3.65
C ILE A 436 -21.95 -7.27 -2.34
N GLN A 437 -20.70 -7.10 -1.89
CA GLN A 437 -20.19 -7.69 -0.67
C GLN A 437 -20.89 -7.12 0.57
N ASP A 438 -21.14 -5.81 0.63
CA ASP A 438 -21.86 -5.19 1.75
C ASP A 438 -23.29 -5.72 1.88
N ALA A 439 -23.95 -6.05 0.76
CA ALA A 439 -25.32 -6.55 0.73
C ALA A 439 -25.41 -8.08 0.98
N THR A 440 -24.42 -8.85 0.52
CA THR A 440 -24.45 -10.33 0.56
C THR A 440 -23.54 -10.96 1.60
N GLY A 441 -22.55 -10.23 2.12
CA GLY A 441 -21.55 -10.72 3.07
C GLY A 441 -20.46 -11.62 2.45
N THR A 442 -20.46 -11.84 1.13
CA THR A 442 -19.53 -12.76 0.45
C THR A 442 -19.10 -12.23 -0.92
N THR A 443 -17.94 -12.71 -1.40
CA THR A 443 -17.41 -12.47 -2.74
C THR A 443 -17.28 -13.77 -3.56
N GLU A 444 -17.71 -14.91 -3.01
CA GLU A 444 -17.68 -16.22 -3.68
C GLU A 444 -18.60 -16.27 -4.90
N LEU A 445 -18.04 -16.59 -6.08
CA LEU A 445 -18.77 -16.54 -7.35
C LEU A 445 -19.99 -17.47 -7.37
N GLU A 446 -19.92 -18.62 -6.71
CA GLU A 446 -21.03 -19.59 -6.65
C GLU A 446 -22.22 -19.04 -5.86
N ALA A 447 -21.96 -18.30 -4.79
CA ALA A 447 -22.98 -17.67 -3.95
C ALA A 447 -23.60 -16.41 -4.60
N LEU A 448 -22.90 -15.78 -5.55
CA LEU A 448 -23.31 -14.52 -6.17
C LEU A 448 -24.15 -14.67 -7.45
N ARG A 449 -24.60 -15.88 -7.79
CA ARG A 449 -25.32 -16.13 -9.05
C ARG A 449 -26.64 -15.35 -9.14
N GLY A 450 -26.77 -14.55 -10.20
CA GLY A 450 -27.96 -13.73 -10.46
C GLY A 450 -28.16 -12.56 -9.48
N VAL A 451 -27.16 -12.23 -8.65
CA VAL A 451 -27.24 -11.12 -7.68
C VAL A 451 -27.42 -9.76 -8.36
N GLY A 452 -26.92 -9.60 -9.59
CA GLY A 452 -27.03 -8.34 -10.33
C GLY A 452 -28.47 -7.92 -10.62
N HIS A 453 -29.43 -8.86 -10.61
CA HIS A 453 -30.85 -8.55 -10.72
C HIS A 453 -31.47 -7.96 -9.44
N ARG A 454 -30.85 -8.18 -8.27
CA ARG A 454 -31.29 -7.64 -6.98
C ARG A 454 -30.59 -6.33 -6.61
N LEU A 455 -29.36 -6.15 -7.10
CA LEU A 455 -28.54 -4.97 -6.89
C LEU A 455 -28.26 -4.29 -8.24
N PRO A 456 -29.27 -3.62 -8.86
CA PRO A 456 -29.17 -3.09 -10.21
C PRO A 456 -28.04 -2.06 -10.42
N ALA A 457 -27.75 -1.18 -9.46
CA ALA A 457 -26.67 -0.21 -9.56
C ALA A 457 -25.31 -0.90 -9.56
N SER A 458 -25.06 -1.77 -8.57
CA SER A 458 -23.81 -2.55 -8.48
C SER A 458 -23.67 -3.52 -9.65
N GLY A 459 -24.75 -4.20 -10.05
CA GLY A 459 -24.79 -5.12 -11.19
C GLY A 459 -24.50 -4.40 -12.51
N THR A 460 -25.11 -3.24 -12.74
CA THR A 460 -24.83 -2.42 -13.94
C THR A 460 -23.40 -1.91 -13.95
N GLY A 461 -22.88 -1.46 -12.80
CA GLY A 461 -21.48 -1.08 -12.65
C GLY A 461 -20.54 -2.25 -12.96
N LEU A 462 -20.86 -3.45 -12.47
CA LEU A 462 -20.10 -4.67 -12.76
C LEU A 462 -20.09 -4.98 -14.26
N VAL A 463 -21.23 -4.85 -14.95
CA VAL A 463 -21.30 -5.02 -16.41
C VAL A 463 -20.43 -4.00 -17.12
N ILE A 464 -20.65 -2.70 -16.93
CA ILE A 464 -19.93 -1.66 -17.66
C ILE A 464 -18.42 -1.77 -17.41
N GLY A 465 -18.01 -2.02 -16.15
CA GLY A 465 -16.61 -2.22 -15.80
C GLY A 465 -16.01 -3.47 -16.46
N ALA A 466 -16.74 -4.58 -16.49
CA ALA A 466 -16.29 -5.82 -17.13
C ALA A 466 -16.19 -5.68 -18.65
N LEU A 467 -17.17 -5.03 -19.31
CA LEU A 467 -17.10 -4.73 -20.75
C LEU A 467 -15.92 -3.81 -21.07
N THR A 468 -15.62 -2.86 -20.19
CA THR A 468 -14.48 -1.95 -20.35
C THR A 468 -13.16 -2.68 -20.24
N LEU A 469 -12.97 -3.55 -19.25
CA LEU A 469 -11.73 -4.35 -19.13
C LEU A 469 -11.62 -5.47 -20.15
N ALA A 470 -12.73 -5.90 -20.77
CA ALA A 470 -12.70 -6.86 -21.88
C ALA A 470 -12.44 -6.20 -23.24
N GLY A 471 -12.20 -4.88 -23.28
CA GLY A 471 -11.94 -4.17 -24.53
C GLY A 471 -13.13 -4.14 -25.49
N LEU A 472 -14.38 -4.16 -25.00
CA LEU A 472 -15.54 -4.21 -25.90
C LEU A 472 -15.88 -2.86 -26.53
N PRO A 473 -16.36 -2.83 -27.79
CA PRO A 473 -16.77 -1.60 -28.46
C PRO A 473 -17.71 -0.76 -27.58
N LEU A 474 -17.61 0.57 -27.71
CA LEU A 474 -18.31 1.60 -26.89
C LEU A 474 -17.67 1.93 -25.54
N THR A 475 -16.62 1.23 -25.13
CA THR A 475 -15.95 1.47 -23.85
C THR A 475 -14.56 2.07 -24.01
N ALA A 476 -14.06 2.72 -22.96
CA ALA A 476 -12.71 3.30 -22.96
C ALA A 476 -11.61 2.25 -23.17
N GLY A 477 -11.82 1.02 -22.70
CA GLY A 477 -10.85 -0.07 -22.86
C GLY A 477 -10.69 -0.51 -24.30
N PHE A 478 -11.74 -0.47 -25.12
CA PHE A 478 -11.61 -0.74 -26.55
C PHE A 478 -10.69 0.28 -27.23
N VAL A 479 -10.82 1.56 -26.87
CA VAL A 479 -9.95 2.62 -27.42
C VAL A 479 -8.50 2.38 -27.03
N SER A 480 -8.22 2.06 -25.76
CA SER A 480 -6.84 1.84 -25.32
C SER A 480 -6.22 0.57 -25.88
N GLU A 481 -6.94 -0.55 -25.89
CA GLU A 481 -6.43 -1.83 -26.42
C GLU A 481 -6.24 -1.81 -27.93
N TRP A 482 -7.11 -1.09 -28.65
CA TRP A 482 -6.94 -0.86 -30.08
C TRP A 482 -5.62 -0.14 -30.38
N PHE A 483 -5.34 0.97 -29.68
CA PHE A 483 -4.05 1.69 -29.80
C PHE A 483 -2.87 0.82 -29.38
N LEU A 484 -3.02 -0.01 -28.35
CA LEU A 484 -1.96 -0.92 -27.91
C LEU A 484 -1.64 -1.97 -28.97
N LEU A 485 -2.64 -2.68 -29.50
CA LEU A 485 -2.45 -3.66 -30.56
C LEU A 485 -1.84 -3.02 -31.81
N GLU A 486 -2.35 -1.84 -32.18
CA GLU A 486 -1.85 -1.09 -33.32
C GLU A 486 -0.38 -0.68 -33.15
N SER A 487 0.02 -0.21 -31.96
CA SER A 487 1.41 0.13 -31.64
C SER A 487 2.37 -1.06 -31.83
N LEU A 488 1.91 -2.27 -31.50
CA LEU A 488 2.68 -3.51 -31.64
C LEU A 488 2.77 -3.98 -33.11
N MET A 489 1.73 -3.73 -33.90
CA MET A 489 1.70 -4.05 -35.33
C MET A 489 2.63 -3.15 -36.17
N GLN A 490 3.17 -2.06 -35.61
CA GLN A 490 4.18 -1.25 -36.30
C GLN A 490 5.54 -1.96 -36.43
N GLN A 491 5.68 -3.20 -35.94
CA GLN A 491 6.91 -3.98 -36.00
C GLN A 491 7.45 -4.21 -37.43
N PHE A 492 6.59 -4.23 -38.46
CA PHE A 492 7.03 -4.35 -39.86
C PHE A 492 7.84 -3.15 -40.37
N ARG A 493 7.78 -2.00 -39.67
CA ARG A 493 8.51 -0.76 -40.02
C ARG A 493 9.93 -0.71 -39.42
N ILE A 494 10.31 -1.74 -38.67
CA ILE A 494 11.59 -1.84 -37.95
C ILE A 494 12.46 -2.87 -38.66
N GLY A 495 13.56 -2.41 -39.28
CA GLY A 495 14.47 -3.30 -40.02
C GLY A 495 15.33 -4.21 -39.12
N GLN A 496 15.40 -3.92 -37.82
CA GLN A 496 16.25 -4.63 -36.87
C GLN A 496 15.46 -5.77 -36.20
N LEU A 497 15.83 -7.02 -36.51
CA LEU A 497 15.15 -8.21 -35.99
C LEU A 497 15.12 -8.26 -34.45
N ALA A 498 16.17 -7.73 -33.80
CA ALA A 498 16.30 -7.67 -32.34
C ALA A 498 15.15 -6.90 -31.64
N TYR A 499 14.44 -6.03 -32.37
CA TYR A 499 13.30 -5.27 -31.84
C TYR A 499 11.98 -5.64 -32.52
N ALA A 500 12.01 -5.94 -33.82
CA ALA A 500 10.83 -6.36 -34.56
C ALA A 500 10.25 -7.68 -34.02
N LEU A 501 11.09 -8.68 -33.72
CA LEU A 501 10.63 -9.97 -33.22
C LEU A 501 10.00 -9.87 -31.81
N PRO A 502 10.62 -9.19 -30.82
CA PRO A 502 9.97 -8.97 -29.53
C PRO A 502 8.64 -8.22 -29.60
N LEU A 503 8.50 -7.23 -30.49
CA LEU A 503 7.22 -6.55 -30.70
C LEU A 503 6.14 -7.49 -31.25
N ALA A 504 6.47 -8.36 -32.21
CA ALA A 504 5.54 -9.40 -32.69
C ALA A 504 5.14 -10.38 -31.57
N VAL A 505 6.11 -10.85 -30.79
CA VAL A 505 5.85 -11.75 -29.66
C VAL A 505 4.95 -11.07 -28.63
N ALA A 506 5.24 -9.82 -28.26
CA ALA A 506 4.38 -9.04 -27.36
C ALA A 506 2.98 -8.83 -27.95
N GLY A 507 2.86 -8.55 -29.25
CA GLY A 507 1.57 -8.50 -29.96
C GLY A 507 0.76 -9.79 -29.84
N ALA A 508 1.41 -10.94 -30.06
CA ALA A 508 0.77 -12.25 -29.90
C ALA A 508 0.33 -12.50 -28.44
N LEU A 509 1.18 -12.17 -27.46
CA LEU A 509 0.83 -12.29 -26.04
C LEU A 509 -0.38 -11.42 -25.69
N VAL A 510 -0.41 -10.16 -26.11
CA VAL A 510 -1.55 -9.25 -25.89
C VAL A 510 -2.81 -9.79 -26.55
N ALA A 511 -2.74 -10.28 -27.80
CA ALA A 511 -3.91 -10.83 -28.48
C ALA A 511 -4.51 -12.05 -27.74
N ILE A 512 -3.65 -12.94 -27.22
CA ILE A 512 -4.09 -14.08 -26.40
C ILE A 512 -4.71 -13.58 -25.08
N THR A 513 -4.11 -12.56 -24.44
CA THR A 513 -4.63 -11.93 -23.22
C THR A 513 -6.05 -11.40 -23.45
N VAL A 514 -6.29 -10.64 -24.52
CA VAL A 514 -7.63 -10.12 -24.87
C VAL A 514 -8.65 -11.25 -25.03
N GLY A 515 -8.25 -12.37 -25.66
CA GLY A 515 -9.11 -13.55 -25.78
C GLY A 515 -9.50 -14.16 -24.43
N PHE A 516 -8.55 -14.32 -23.50
CA PHE A 516 -8.84 -14.80 -22.15
C PHE A 516 -9.63 -13.80 -21.31
N ALA A 517 -9.41 -12.50 -21.50
CA ALA A 517 -10.17 -11.45 -20.84
C ALA A 517 -11.65 -11.56 -21.17
N ALA A 518 -11.99 -11.75 -22.45
CA ALA A 518 -13.36 -12.00 -22.87
C ALA A 518 -13.98 -13.20 -22.14
N VAL A 519 -13.26 -14.34 -22.05
CA VAL A 519 -13.74 -15.54 -21.32
C VAL A 519 -13.97 -15.24 -19.84
N ALA A 520 -13.02 -14.57 -19.19
CA ALA A 520 -13.10 -14.24 -17.76
C ALA A 520 -14.28 -13.30 -17.44
N PHE A 521 -14.48 -12.26 -18.25
CA PHE A 521 -15.53 -11.26 -18.02
C PHE A 521 -16.91 -11.71 -18.50
N VAL A 522 -17.01 -12.53 -19.55
CA VAL A 522 -18.26 -13.22 -19.92
C VAL A 522 -18.73 -14.13 -18.79
N ARG A 523 -17.82 -14.82 -18.11
CA ARG A 523 -18.15 -15.63 -16.93
C ARG A 523 -18.76 -14.78 -15.81
N ILE A 524 -18.17 -13.63 -15.52
CA ILE A 524 -18.66 -12.69 -14.49
C ILE A 524 -20.05 -12.19 -14.87
N VAL A 525 -20.20 -11.59 -16.05
CA VAL A 525 -21.48 -10.99 -16.48
C VAL A 525 -22.57 -12.05 -16.64
N GLY A 526 -22.25 -13.16 -17.30
CA GLY A 526 -23.22 -14.21 -17.61
C GLY A 526 -23.75 -14.94 -16.38
N LEU A 527 -22.93 -15.16 -15.35
CA LEU A 527 -23.32 -15.98 -14.20
C LEU A 527 -23.68 -15.16 -12.96
N ILE A 528 -23.04 -14.01 -12.73
CA ILE A 528 -23.33 -13.14 -11.58
C ILE A 528 -24.47 -12.19 -11.87
N VAL A 529 -24.49 -11.58 -13.07
CA VAL A 529 -25.51 -10.58 -13.41
C VAL A 529 -26.72 -11.22 -14.07
N LEU A 530 -26.50 -12.05 -15.10
CA LEU A 530 -27.57 -12.65 -15.92
C LEU A 530 -27.96 -14.07 -15.48
N GLY A 531 -27.28 -14.62 -14.47
CA GLY A 531 -27.48 -16.00 -14.02
C GLY A 531 -28.84 -16.25 -13.37
N SER A 532 -29.24 -17.53 -13.31
CA SER A 532 -30.48 -17.93 -12.64
C SER A 532 -30.39 -17.73 -11.13
N ARG A 533 -31.42 -17.11 -10.56
CA ARG A 533 -31.59 -16.88 -9.12
C ARG A 533 -31.60 -18.23 -8.36
N GLN A 534 -30.62 -18.48 -7.50
CA GLN A 534 -30.70 -19.58 -6.52
C GLN A 534 -31.22 -19.09 -5.16
N GLY A 535 -31.69 -20.06 -4.36
CA GLY A 535 -32.58 -19.92 -3.21
C GLY A 535 -32.06 -19.04 -2.07
N ALA A 536 -33.04 -18.56 -1.31
CA ALA A 536 -32.98 -17.62 -0.19
C ALA A 536 -32.00 -18.04 0.92
N ASP A 537 -31.15 -17.11 1.37
CA ASP A 537 -31.21 -16.55 2.73
C ASP A 537 -30.25 -15.35 2.88
N ALA A 538 -30.74 -14.28 3.51
CA ALA A 538 -29.97 -13.14 4.02
C ALA A 538 -29.19 -12.22 3.05
N ILE A 539 -29.74 -11.84 1.88
CA ILE A 539 -29.32 -10.53 1.32
C ILE A 539 -29.88 -9.47 2.25
N ARG A 540 -29.01 -8.71 2.90
CA ARG A 540 -29.43 -7.49 3.59
C ARG A 540 -29.93 -6.57 2.49
N ASP A 541 -31.22 -6.25 2.47
CA ASP A 541 -31.94 -5.49 1.41
C ASP A 541 -31.45 -4.03 1.20
N ARG A 542 -30.17 -3.73 1.45
CA ARG A 542 -29.58 -2.41 1.26
C ARG A 542 -28.53 -2.49 0.16
N GLU A 543 -28.97 -2.14 -1.03
CA GLU A 543 -28.08 -1.67 -2.09
C GLU A 543 -27.32 -0.40 -1.64
N VAL A 544 -26.26 -0.05 -2.37
CA VAL A 544 -25.56 1.23 -2.17
C VAL A 544 -26.56 2.39 -2.14
N GLY A 545 -26.42 3.25 -1.12
CA GLY A 545 -27.27 4.44 -0.97
C GLY A 545 -27.14 5.41 -2.14
N PRO A 546 -27.96 6.48 -2.21
CA PRO A 546 -28.06 7.36 -3.37
C PRO A 546 -26.72 8.00 -3.78
N LEU A 547 -25.85 8.34 -2.82
CA LEU A 547 -24.51 8.84 -3.10
C LEU A 547 -23.59 7.76 -3.71
N GLY A 548 -23.70 6.52 -3.24
CA GLY A 548 -22.95 5.38 -3.81
C GLY A 548 -23.41 5.08 -5.23
N THR A 549 -24.72 5.08 -5.47
CA THR A 549 -25.32 4.94 -6.80
C THR A 549 -24.88 6.06 -7.74
N ALA A 550 -24.88 7.32 -7.27
CA ALA A 550 -24.35 8.44 -8.05
C ALA A 550 -22.87 8.24 -8.41
N GLY A 551 -22.06 7.73 -7.48
CA GLY A 551 -20.66 7.37 -7.74
C GLY A 551 -20.50 6.28 -8.80
N LEU A 552 -21.30 5.20 -8.71
CA LEU A 552 -21.30 4.13 -9.72
C LEU A 552 -21.75 4.63 -11.10
N VAL A 553 -22.78 5.47 -11.15
CA VAL A 553 -23.28 6.09 -12.39
C VAL A 553 -22.21 7.00 -12.98
N LEU A 554 -21.56 7.85 -12.17
CA LEU A 554 -20.50 8.74 -12.64
C LEU A 554 -19.32 7.95 -13.23
N LEU A 555 -18.89 6.89 -12.56
CA LEU A 555 -17.81 6.03 -13.03
C LEU A 555 -18.21 5.23 -14.29
N GLY A 556 -19.44 4.73 -14.35
CA GLY A 556 -19.99 4.05 -15.53
C GLY A 556 -20.10 4.97 -16.74
N VAL A 557 -20.63 6.18 -16.55
CA VAL A 557 -20.66 7.25 -17.55
C VAL A 557 -19.25 7.64 -17.94
N GLY A 558 -18.28 7.66 -17.01
CA GLY A 558 -16.87 7.88 -17.32
C GLY A 558 -16.32 6.83 -18.29
N CYS A 559 -16.57 5.54 -18.02
CA CYS A 559 -16.09 4.44 -18.88
C CYS A 559 -16.63 4.52 -20.32
N LEU A 560 -17.88 4.94 -20.50
CA LEU A 560 -18.51 5.09 -21.83
C LEU A 560 -18.18 6.45 -22.47
N GLY A 561 -18.21 7.51 -21.67
CA GLY A 561 -18.00 8.89 -22.09
C GLY A 561 -16.59 9.13 -22.60
N VAL A 562 -15.56 8.60 -21.92
CA VAL A 562 -14.17 8.68 -22.39
C VAL A 562 -13.99 8.04 -23.77
N ALA A 563 -14.74 6.99 -24.10
CA ALA A 563 -14.77 6.43 -25.45
C ALA A 563 -15.48 7.35 -26.45
N ALA A 564 -16.64 7.91 -26.05
CA ALA A 564 -17.43 8.79 -26.90
C ALA A 564 -16.65 10.07 -27.29
N VAL A 565 -15.92 10.66 -26.35
CA VAL A 565 -15.12 11.86 -26.58
C VAL A 565 -13.63 11.56 -26.81
N ALA A 566 -13.30 10.36 -27.30
CA ALA A 566 -11.91 9.92 -27.50
C ALA A 566 -10.98 10.95 -28.16
N PRO A 567 -11.39 11.61 -29.26
CA PRO A 567 -10.57 12.62 -29.91
C PRO A 567 -10.26 13.85 -29.05
N LEU A 568 -11.13 14.26 -28.13
CA LEU A 568 -10.94 15.47 -27.33
C LEU A 568 -9.85 15.27 -26.28
N TRP A 569 -9.85 14.16 -25.55
CA TRP A 569 -8.83 13.94 -24.53
C TRP A 569 -7.51 13.44 -25.13
N ILE A 570 -7.52 12.80 -26.31
CA ILE A 570 -6.28 12.54 -27.06
C ILE A 570 -5.57 13.85 -27.42
N ARG A 571 -6.29 14.95 -27.73
CA ARG A 571 -5.66 16.28 -27.90
C ARG A 571 -4.98 16.78 -26.63
N VAL A 572 -5.56 16.50 -25.46
CA VAL A 572 -4.95 16.83 -24.17
C VAL A 572 -3.67 16.01 -23.97
N LEU A 573 -3.70 14.72 -24.31
CA LEU A 573 -2.50 13.88 -24.27
C LEU A 573 -1.42 14.36 -25.24
N ILE A 574 -1.79 14.72 -26.48
CA ILE A 574 -0.88 15.28 -27.49
C ILE A 574 -0.20 16.54 -26.95
N ALA A 575 -0.93 17.43 -26.30
CA ALA A 575 -0.35 18.62 -25.68
C ALA A 575 0.64 18.27 -24.56
N GLY A 576 0.36 17.23 -23.78
CA GLY A 576 1.29 16.72 -22.76
C GLY A 576 2.51 16.00 -23.32
N LEU A 577 2.40 15.42 -24.52
CA LEU A 577 3.49 14.71 -25.23
C LEU A 577 4.37 15.65 -26.06
N ASP A 578 3.95 16.90 -26.28
CA ASP A 578 4.68 17.89 -27.08
C ASP A 578 6.15 18.05 -26.66
N PRO A 579 6.49 18.14 -25.34
CA PRO A 579 7.89 18.26 -24.92
C PRO A 579 8.73 17.00 -25.19
N VAL A 580 8.11 15.84 -25.46
CA VAL A 580 8.79 14.54 -25.56
C VAL A 580 9.01 14.14 -27.01
N VAL A 581 8.00 14.25 -27.86
CA VAL A 581 8.01 13.77 -29.26
C VAL A 581 7.67 14.85 -30.29
N GLY A 582 7.29 16.04 -29.83
CA GLY A 582 6.78 17.12 -30.67
C GLY A 582 5.31 16.94 -31.03
N ARG A 583 4.56 18.05 -31.00
CA ARG A 583 3.11 18.09 -31.27
C ARG A 583 2.75 17.49 -32.63
N ASP A 584 3.51 17.77 -33.68
CA ASP A 584 3.19 17.33 -35.04
C ASP A 584 3.23 15.80 -35.18
N VAL A 585 4.17 15.15 -34.48
CA VAL A 585 4.29 13.69 -34.47
C VAL A 585 3.11 13.08 -33.73
N ALA A 586 2.80 13.54 -32.52
CA ALA A 586 1.69 13.02 -31.74
C ALA A 586 0.32 13.34 -32.37
N ALA A 587 0.19 14.47 -33.05
CA ALA A 587 -1.01 14.86 -33.80
C ALA A 587 -1.32 13.93 -34.97
N GLY A 588 -0.35 13.13 -35.44
CA GLY A 588 -0.58 12.05 -36.40
C GLY A 588 -1.69 11.08 -35.99
N ALA A 589 -1.97 10.96 -34.68
CA ALA A 589 -3.07 10.15 -34.15
C ALA A 589 -4.49 10.66 -34.51
N LEU A 590 -4.62 11.87 -35.05
CA LEU A 590 -5.88 12.51 -35.44
C LEU A 590 -5.96 12.60 -36.96
N LYS A 591 -6.87 11.83 -37.58
CA LYS A 591 -7.14 11.92 -39.03
C LYS A 591 -7.97 13.16 -39.36
N SER A 592 -8.97 13.43 -38.53
CA SER A 592 -9.85 14.59 -38.58
C SER A 592 -10.34 14.90 -37.16
N GLU A 593 -11.21 15.90 -37.01
CA GLU A 593 -11.62 16.36 -35.67
C GLU A 593 -12.20 15.26 -34.77
N TRP A 594 -12.88 14.27 -35.38
CA TRP A 594 -13.61 13.21 -34.70
C TRP A 594 -13.18 11.79 -35.11
N VAL A 595 -12.13 11.66 -35.92
CA VAL A 595 -11.65 10.36 -36.42
C VAL A 595 -10.22 10.14 -35.96
N LEU A 596 -10.00 9.03 -35.27
CA LEU A 596 -8.68 8.60 -34.86
C LEU A 596 -8.04 7.77 -35.96
N GLN A 597 -6.74 7.88 -36.05
CA GLN A 597 -5.92 7.00 -36.87
C GLN A 597 -4.65 6.65 -36.10
N PRO A 598 -3.95 5.59 -36.50
CA PRO A 598 -2.57 5.36 -36.15
C PRO A 598 -1.72 6.60 -36.37
N VAL A 599 -0.73 6.81 -35.50
CA VAL A 599 0.30 7.84 -35.72
C VAL A 599 0.99 7.64 -37.09
N TYR A 600 1.06 6.39 -37.56
CA TYR A 600 1.45 6.05 -38.93
C TYR A 600 0.24 6.01 -39.86
N SER A 601 0.08 7.02 -40.71
CA SER A 601 -0.97 7.03 -41.74
C SER A 601 -0.93 5.77 -42.63
N GLU A 602 -2.09 5.39 -43.17
CA GLU A 602 -2.32 4.24 -44.09
C GLU A 602 -2.51 2.84 -43.47
N PHE A 603 -2.42 2.68 -42.15
CA PHE A 603 -2.61 1.35 -41.55
C PHE A 603 -4.09 1.03 -41.23
N SER A 604 -4.80 1.94 -40.56
CA SER A 604 -6.21 1.79 -40.21
C SER A 604 -6.85 3.13 -39.84
N ALA A 605 -8.17 3.21 -39.73
CA ALA A 605 -8.84 4.37 -39.15
C ALA A 605 -10.04 3.89 -38.34
N LEU A 606 -10.19 4.43 -37.13
CA LEU A 606 -11.25 4.09 -36.20
C LEU A 606 -11.81 5.38 -35.61
N SER A 607 -13.13 5.52 -35.56
CA SER A 607 -13.75 6.59 -34.77
C SER A 607 -14.60 5.99 -33.66
N PRO A 608 -14.06 5.93 -32.43
CA PRO A 608 -14.84 5.55 -31.25
C PRO A 608 -16.08 6.42 -31.07
N SER A 609 -15.98 7.72 -31.36
CA SER A 609 -17.10 8.66 -31.32
C SER A 609 -18.23 8.26 -32.27
N TRP A 610 -17.90 7.85 -33.50
CA TRP A 610 -18.91 7.33 -34.44
C TRP A 610 -19.45 5.97 -34.02
N LEU A 611 -18.65 5.08 -33.42
CA LEU A 611 -19.15 3.80 -32.92
C LEU A 611 -20.25 3.99 -31.87
N VAL A 612 -20.10 4.99 -30.99
CA VAL A 612 -21.10 5.36 -29.98
C VAL A 612 -22.42 5.82 -30.59
N LEU A 613 -22.42 6.37 -31.80
CA LEU A 613 -23.64 6.75 -32.50
C LEU A 613 -24.19 5.60 -33.36
N VAL A 614 -23.32 4.96 -34.14
CA VAL A 614 -23.68 3.97 -35.15
C VAL A 614 -24.16 2.66 -34.52
N MET A 615 -23.49 2.14 -33.49
CA MET A 615 -23.89 0.85 -32.91
C MET A 615 -25.29 0.88 -32.27
N PRO A 616 -25.67 1.90 -31.46
CA PRO A 616 -27.05 2.02 -30.97
C PRO A 616 -28.07 2.20 -32.10
N VAL A 617 -27.76 2.99 -33.13
CA VAL A 617 -28.64 3.17 -34.30
C VAL A 617 -28.85 1.85 -35.03
N LEU A 618 -27.79 1.08 -35.27
CA LEU A 618 -27.88 -0.25 -35.88
C LEU A 618 -28.68 -1.21 -34.99
N LEU A 619 -28.48 -1.19 -33.67
CA LEU A 619 -29.26 -2.01 -32.74
C LEU A 619 -30.76 -1.65 -32.81
N VAL A 620 -31.11 -0.37 -32.79
CA VAL A 620 -32.49 0.10 -32.97
C VAL A 620 -33.05 -0.33 -34.32
N GLY A 621 -32.24 -0.25 -35.39
CA GLY A 621 -32.60 -0.73 -36.72
C GLY A 621 -32.89 -2.23 -36.75
N VAL A 622 -32.02 -3.06 -36.15
CA VAL A 622 -32.20 -4.51 -36.04
C VAL A 622 -33.43 -4.85 -35.20
N LEU A 623 -33.65 -4.15 -34.08
CA LEU A 623 -34.84 -4.33 -33.24
C LEU A 623 -36.10 -3.94 -34.01
N GLY A 624 -36.11 -2.80 -34.71
CA GLY A 624 -37.22 -2.34 -35.54
C GLY A 624 -37.55 -3.34 -36.66
N LEU A 625 -36.52 -3.82 -37.37
CA LEU A 625 -36.66 -4.83 -38.40
C LEU A 625 -37.21 -6.15 -37.84
N SER A 626 -36.71 -6.56 -36.68
CA SER A 626 -37.18 -7.76 -35.98
C SER A 626 -38.63 -7.64 -35.48
N VAL A 627 -39.06 -6.44 -35.07
CA VAL A 627 -40.47 -6.16 -34.71
C VAL A 627 -41.36 -6.25 -35.94
N VAL A 628 -40.92 -5.69 -37.08
CA VAL A 628 -41.65 -5.74 -38.36
C VAL A 628 -41.79 -7.18 -38.85
N PHE A 629 -40.69 -7.94 -38.97
CA PHE A 629 -40.73 -9.33 -39.41
C PHE A 629 -41.38 -10.27 -38.39
N GLY A 630 -41.22 -9.99 -37.10
CA GLY A 630 -41.86 -10.72 -36.01
C GLY A 630 -43.34 -10.39 -35.80
N ARG A 631 -43.94 -9.51 -36.61
CA ARG A 631 -45.34 -9.04 -36.48
C ARG A 631 -45.69 -8.59 -35.06
N GLY A 632 -44.79 -7.85 -34.42
CA GLY A 632 -44.97 -7.35 -33.05
C GLY A 632 -44.83 -8.40 -31.93
N ARG A 633 -44.59 -9.68 -32.25
CA ARG A 633 -44.42 -10.75 -31.25
C ARG A 633 -43.06 -10.75 -30.56
N MET A 634 -42.12 -9.89 -30.97
CA MET A 634 -40.77 -9.81 -30.40
C MET A 634 -40.78 -9.45 -28.91
N PHE A 635 -41.71 -8.60 -28.48
CA PHE A 635 -41.84 -8.19 -27.07
C PHE A 635 -42.75 -9.12 -26.25
N ALA A 636 -43.31 -10.16 -26.87
CA ALA A 636 -44.14 -11.13 -26.16
C ALA A 636 -43.26 -12.03 -25.27
N VAL A 637 -43.23 -11.73 -23.98
CA VAL A 637 -42.45 -12.51 -23.01
C VAL A 637 -43.17 -13.80 -22.68
N ARG A 638 -42.65 -14.94 -23.15
CA ARG A 638 -43.12 -16.27 -22.73
C ARG A 638 -42.22 -16.81 -21.62
N ARG A 639 -42.75 -16.92 -20.40
CA ARG A 639 -42.04 -17.59 -19.29
C ARG A 639 -42.30 -19.09 -19.35
N VAL A 640 -41.26 -19.85 -19.63
CA VAL A 640 -41.28 -21.32 -19.60
C VAL A 640 -40.16 -21.81 -18.68
N PRO A 641 -40.31 -22.99 -18.07
CA PRO A 641 -39.17 -23.66 -17.44
C PRO A 641 -38.02 -23.74 -18.43
N ALA A 642 -36.79 -23.44 -17.96
CA ALA A 642 -35.60 -23.56 -18.80
C ALA A 642 -35.52 -24.99 -19.36
N TRP A 643 -35.18 -25.12 -20.64
CA TRP A 643 -35.03 -26.41 -21.29
C TRP A 643 -33.80 -27.13 -20.72
N ARG A 644 -34.02 -28.30 -20.10
CA ARG A 644 -32.99 -29.07 -19.35
C ARG A 644 -32.91 -30.51 -19.88
N SER A 645 -32.59 -30.64 -21.17
CA SER A 645 -32.40 -31.91 -21.90
C SER A 645 -33.51 -32.96 -21.71
N ALA A 646 -34.79 -32.62 -21.88
CA ALA A 646 -35.94 -33.55 -21.90
C ALA A 646 -36.11 -34.55 -20.72
N THR A 647 -35.22 -34.57 -19.74
CA THR A 647 -35.23 -35.44 -18.57
C THR A 647 -35.75 -34.66 -17.36
N GLY A 648 -36.86 -35.10 -16.78
CA GLY A 648 -37.34 -34.58 -15.50
C GLY A 648 -36.38 -34.97 -14.38
N GLY A 649 -36.10 -34.04 -13.45
CA GLY A 649 -35.31 -34.31 -12.24
C GLY A 649 -34.04 -33.47 -12.06
N VAL A 650 -33.59 -32.71 -13.08
CA VAL A 650 -32.45 -31.80 -12.93
C VAL A 650 -32.95 -30.43 -12.45
N ALA A 651 -33.15 -30.29 -11.13
CA ALA A 651 -33.45 -29.02 -10.46
C ALA A 651 -32.40 -28.70 -9.39
N GLY A 652 -32.23 -27.43 -9.04
CA GLY A 652 -31.30 -27.00 -7.98
C GLY A 652 -29.83 -26.94 -8.41
N GLU A 653 -28.95 -27.54 -7.61
CA GLU A 653 -27.47 -27.49 -7.67
C GLU A 653 -26.84 -28.07 -8.95
N ASN A 654 -27.62 -28.81 -9.75
CA ASN A 654 -27.15 -29.49 -10.97
C ASN A 654 -27.15 -28.59 -12.23
N GLN A 655 -26.66 -27.35 -12.11
CA GLN A 655 -26.51 -26.39 -13.22
C GLN A 655 -25.04 -26.04 -13.47
N TYR A 656 -24.74 -25.49 -14.64
CA TYR A 656 -23.39 -25.00 -14.94
C TYR A 656 -22.99 -23.88 -13.96
N THR A 657 -21.97 -24.14 -13.12
CA THR A 657 -21.48 -23.19 -12.12
C THR A 657 -20.37 -22.30 -12.69
N PRO A 658 -20.06 -21.14 -12.07
CA PRO A 658 -18.88 -20.35 -12.42
C PRO A 658 -17.58 -21.16 -12.41
N PHE A 659 -17.48 -22.12 -11.48
CA PHE A 659 -16.40 -23.08 -11.43
C PHE A 659 -16.41 -24.01 -12.65
N GLY A 660 -17.55 -24.61 -12.98
CA GLY A 660 -17.72 -25.48 -14.14
C GLY A 660 -17.37 -24.79 -15.47
N PHE A 661 -17.72 -23.51 -15.62
CA PHE A 661 -17.41 -22.71 -16.80
C PHE A 661 -15.92 -22.47 -17.01
N ALA A 662 -15.17 -22.28 -15.94
CA ALA A 662 -13.72 -22.11 -16.03
C ALA A 662 -12.97 -23.43 -16.17
N ASN A 663 -13.62 -24.59 -15.98
CA ASN A 663 -12.93 -25.88 -15.90
C ASN A 663 -12.17 -26.30 -17.18
N PRO A 664 -12.72 -26.13 -18.41
CA PRO A 664 -11.95 -26.41 -19.63
C PRO A 664 -10.68 -25.55 -19.72
N THR A 665 -10.82 -24.25 -19.47
CA THR A 665 -9.70 -23.30 -19.44
C THR A 665 -8.68 -23.68 -18.37
N ARG A 666 -9.15 -24.06 -17.17
CA ARG A 666 -8.30 -24.52 -16.07
C ARG A 666 -7.50 -25.76 -16.45
N LYS A 667 -8.11 -26.73 -17.15
CA LYS A 667 -7.40 -27.93 -17.62
C LYS A 667 -6.35 -27.61 -18.67
N VAL A 668 -6.66 -26.74 -19.65
CA VAL A 668 -5.68 -26.28 -20.65
C VAL A 668 -4.52 -25.55 -19.99
N LEU A 669 -4.82 -24.71 -19.01
CA LEU A 669 -3.83 -23.94 -18.26
C LEU A 669 -3.21 -24.71 -17.08
N ALA A 670 -3.56 -25.98 -16.86
CA ALA A 670 -3.15 -26.73 -15.68
C ALA A 670 -1.62 -26.87 -15.58
N THR A 671 -0.94 -27.01 -16.72
CA THR A 671 0.53 -27.05 -16.77
C THR A 671 1.15 -25.68 -16.47
N LEU A 672 0.52 -24.60 -16.93
CA LEU A 672 1.01 -23.23 -16.74
C LEU A 672 0.76 -22.73 -15.31
N LEU A 673 -0.44 -22.95 -14.78
CA LEU A 673 -0.91 -22.50 -13.46
C LEU A 673 -0.69 -23.55 -12.36
N LEU A 674 -0.16 -24.72 -12.73
CA LEU A 674 0.15 -25.86 -11.84
C LEU A 674 -1.02 -26.25 -10.94
N THR A 675 -2.24 -26.22 -11.48
CA THR A 675 -3.45 -26.53 -10.71
C THR A 675 -3.48 -27.99 -10.31
N ARG A 676 -3.75 -28.26 -9.02
CA ARG A 676 -3.88 -29.61 -8.48
C ARG A 676 -5.32 -29.86 -8.07
N SER A 677 -5.88 -30.98 -8.52
CA SER A 677 -7.20 -31.45 -8.11
C SER A 677 -7.05 -32.67 -7.23
N GLU A 678 -7.63 -32.64 -6.03
CA GLU A 678 -7.70 -33.80 -5.15
C GLU A 678 -9.16 -34.22 -4.96
N LEU A 679 -9.36 -35.53 -4.90
CA LEU A 679 -10.66 -36.16 -4.73
C LEU A 679 -10.63 -36.87 -3.38
N THR A 680 -11.32 -36.29 -2.39
CA THR A 680 -11.37 -36.81 -1.03
C THR A 680 -12.67 -37.58 -0.83
N VAL A 681 -12.63 -38.68 -0.09
CA VAL A 681 -13.87 -39.36 0.32
C VAL A 681 -14.37 -38.63 1.56
N LEU A 682 -15.57 -38.05 1.48
CA LEU A 682 -16.22 -37.40 2.62
C LEU A 682 -16.76 -38.51 3.55
N GLU A 683 -16.11 -38.69 4.69
CA GLU A 683 -16.67 -39.51 5.77
C GLU A 683 -17.92 -38.82 6.32
N ARG A 684 -19.00 -39.60 6.47
CA ARG A 684 -20.29 -39.10 6.94
C ARG A 684 -20.14 -38.66 8.40
N GLU A 685 -20.35 -37.39 8.72
CA GLU A 685 -20.55 -36.97 10.11
C GLU A 685 -21.77 -37.71 10.68
N THR A 686 -21.53 -38.63 11.61
CA THR A 686 -22.56 -39.36 12.36
C THR A 686 -23.31 -38.41 13.29
N GLY A 687 -24.26 -37.65 12.75
CA GLY A 687 -25.16 -36.75 13.51
C GLY A 687 -26.65 -37.02 13.34
N GLY A 688 -27.04 -38.05 12.57
CA GLY A 688 -28.45 -38.37 12.28
C GLY A 688 -28.94 -39.63 13.01
N ARG A 689 -30.09 -39.52 13.67
CA ARG A 689 -30.81 -40.61 14.37
C ARG A 689 -30.87 -41.91 13.54
N VAL A 690 -30.50 -43.03 14.19
CA VAL A 690 -30.60 -44.40 13.69
C VAL A 690 -32.07 -44.77 13.42
N GLY A 691 -32.40 -45.25 12.20
CA GLY A 691 -33.69 -45.91 11.95
C GLY A 691 -34.38 -45.78 10.58
N ASP A 692 -33.70 -45.39 9.48
CA ASP A 692 -34.33 -45.35 8.15
C ASP A 692 -33.70 -46.37 7.16
N PRO A 693 -34.36 -47.52 6.90
CA PRO A 693 -33.82 -48.60 6.06
C PRO A 693 -33.65 -48.23 4.57
N HIS A 694 -34.19 -47.08 4.12
CA HIS A 694 -34.07 -46.63 2.73
C HIS A 694 -32.87 -45.71 2.46
N ARG A 695 -32.12 -45.31 3.50
CA ARG A 695 -30.94 -44.41 3.38
C ARG A 695 -29.59 -45.12 3.30
N ASP A 696 -29.54 -46.43 3.52
CA ASP A 696 -28.31 -47.22 3.56
C ASP A 696 -27.79 -47.66 2.18
N ALA A 697 -28.49 -47.31 1.09
CA ALA A 697 -28.08 -47.58 -0.29
C ALA A 697 -27.34 -46.40 -0.98
N ALA A 698 -27.13 -45.28 -0.29
CA ALA A 698 -26.43 -44.12 -0.85
C ALA A 698 -24.91 -44.25 -0.65
N GLY A 699 -24.18 -44.51 -1.75
CA GLY A 699 -22.74 -44.76 -1.77
C GLY A 699 -21.83 -43.64 -1.24
N ALA A 700 -20.52 -43.89 -1.28
CA ALA A 700 -19.48 -42.98 -0.81
C ALA A 700 -19.61 -41.57 -1.44
N HIS A 701 -19.63 -40.54 -0.59
CA HIS A 701 -19.67 -39.14 -1.04
C HIS A 701 -18.24 -38.67 -1.31
N LEU A 702 -18.02 -37.99 -2.43
CA LEU A 702 -16.70 -37.53 -2.85
C LEU A 702 -16.64 -36.00 -2.77
N GLY A 703 -15.65 -35.47 -2.07
CA GLY A 703 -15.26 -34.07 -2.07
C GLY A 703 -14.24 -33.81 -3.18
N TYR A 704 -14.34 -32.66 -3.84
CA TYR A 704 -13.41 -32.24 -4.88
C TYR A 704 -12.85 -30.87 -4.52
N THR A 705 -11.56 -30.82 -4.21
CA THR A 705 -10.84 -29.57 -3.94
C THR A 705 -9.89 -29.28 -5.10
N THR A 706 -9.65 -28.01 -5.38
CA THR A 706 -8.67 -27.62 -6.39
C THR A 706 -7.89 -26.41 -5.95
N ASP A 707 -6.58 -26.58 -5.85
CA ASP A 707 -5.65 -25.49 -5.53
C ASP A 707 -5.06 -24.90 -6.81
N VAL A 708 -5.10 -23.57 -6.90
CA VAL A 708 -4.37 -22.80 -7.90
C VAL A 708 -3.04 -22.36 -7.26
N VAL A 709 -1.93 -22.79 -7.84
CA VAL A 709 -0.60 -22.44 -7.32
C VAL A 709 -0.21 -21.05 -7.82
N GLU A 710 0.16 -20.15 -6.91
CA GLU A 710 0.76 -18.87 -7.28
C GLU A 710 2.16 -19.07 -7.87
N VAL A 711 2.26 -19.13 -9.19
CA VAL A 711 3.49 -19.49 -9.93
C VAL A 711 4.64 -18.53 -9.60
N VAL A 712 4.38 -17.22 -9.61
CA VAL A 712 5.39 -16.20 -9.31
C VAL A 712 5.87 -16.32 -7.86
N GLU A 713 4.95 -16.52 -6.91
CA GLU A 713 5.33 -16.70 -5.51
C GLU A 713 6.20 -17.94 -5.33
N ARG A 714 5.82 -19.06 -5.95
CA ARG A 714 6.49 -20.36 -5.80
C ARG A 714 7.85 -20.42 -6.47
N PHE A 715 8.00 -19.88 -7.68
CA PHE A 715 9.22 -20.04 -8.49
C PHE A 715 10.13 -18.81 -8.51
N LEU A 716 9.61 -17.62 -8.26
CA LEU A 716 10.42 -16.41 -8.20
C LEU A 716 10.67 -15.99 -6.75
N PHE A 717 9.63 -15.61 -6.01
CA PHE A 717 9.79 -14.98 -4.69
C PHE A 717 10.30 -15.94 -3.62
N ARG A 718 9.73 -17.15 -3.48
CA ARG A 718 10.18 -18.11 -2.46
C ARG A 718 11.64 -18.51 -2.65
N PRO A 719 12.13 -18.83 -3.87
CA PRO A 719 13.55 -19.11 -4.09
C PRO A 719 14.45 -17.91 -3.87
N LEU A 720 14.09 -16.71 -4.38
CA LEU A 720 14.85 -15.48 -4.13
C LEU A 720 14.96 -15.18 -2.64
N ARG A 721 13.85 -15.26 -1.90
CA ARG A 721 13.84 -15.08 -0.45
C ARG A 721 14.77 -16.06 0.25
N ARG A 722 14.73 -17.34 -0.13
CA ARG A 722 15.62 -18.36 0.43
C ARG A 722 17.09 -18.07 0.09
N GLY A 723 17.38 -17.67 -1.15
CA GLY A 723 18.71 -17.29 -1.63
C GLY A 723 19.26 -16.08 -0.87
N LEU A 724 18.48 -15.01 -0.79
CA LEU A 724 18.82 -13.80 -0.03
C LEU A 724 19.05 -14.13 1.45
N LEU A 725 18.16 -14.90 2.08
CA LEU A 725 18.35 -15.32 3.47
C LEU A 725 19.57 -16.23 3.66
N ARG A 726 20.01 -16.99 2.65
CA ARG A 726 21.27 -17.74 2.68
C ARG A 726 22.47 -16.81 2.53
N ALA A 727 22.41 -15.84 1.62
CA ALA A 727 23.44 -14.83 1.44
C ALA A 727 23.62 -14.01 2.72
N VAL A 728 22.54 -13.50 3.31
CA VAL A 728 22.53 -12.79 4.59
C VAL A 728 23.13 -13.66 5.70
N ARG A 729 22.76 -14.94 5.78
CA ARG A 729 23.36 -15.87 6.76
C ARG A 729 24.85 -16.11 6.52
N THR A 730 25.31 -16.10 5.27
CA THR A 730 26.72 -16.29 4.91
C THR A 730 27.54 -15.04 5.19
N VAL A 731 27.03 -13.86 4.82
CA VAL A 731 27.64 -12.56 5.16
C VAL A 731 27.71 -12.38 6.68
N LYS A 732 26.69 -12.82 7.41
CA LYS A 732 26.72 -12.82 8.88
C LYS A 732 27.87 -13.67 9.45
N ARG A 733 28.35 -14.71 8.74
CA ARG A 733 29.54 -15.48 9.15
C ARG A 733 30.85 -14.74 8.92
N LEU A 734 30.90 -13.76 8.00
CA LEU A 734 32.06 -12.88 7.83
C LEU A 734 32.23 -11.98 9.06
N GLN A 735 31.15 -11.70 9.79
CA GLN A 735 31.15 -11.00 11.09
C GLN A 735 31.46 -11.96 12.25
N ASN A 736 32.63 -12.62 12.20
CA ASN A 736 33.07 -13.64 13.16
C ASN A 736 33.71 -13.07 14.44
N GLY A 737 33.77 -11.74 14.59
CA GLY A 737 34.32 -11.07 15.78
C GLY A 737 35.85 -11.04 15.85
N ARG A 738 36.54 -11.46 14.78
CA ARG A 738 38.00 -11.51 14.68
C ARG A 738 38.55 -10.26 14.00
N LEU A 739 39.29 -9.43 14.76
CA LEU A 739 39.88 -8.17 14.30
C LEU A 739 40.85 -8.35 13.11
N ASP A 740 41.62 -9.44 13.13
CA ASP A 740 42.54 -9.85 12.06
C ASP A 740 41.82 -10.12 10.73
N ALA A 741 40.64 -10.75 10.77
CA ALA A 741 39.83 -10.98 9.58
C ALA A 741 39.28 -9.67 9.00
N TYR A 742 38.85 -8.73 9.86
CA TYR A 742 38.33 -7.43 9.42
C TYR A 742 39.39 -6.54 8.77
N LEU A 743 40.61 -6.53 9.32
CA LEU A 743 41.75 -5.85 8.70
C LEU A 743 42.06 -6.44 7.32
N GLY A 744 42.01 -7.77 7.17
CA GLY A 744 42.13 -8.45 5.89
C GLY A 744 41.06 -8.04 4.88
N TYR A 745 39.78 -8.00 5.29
CA TYR A 745 38.69 -7.56 4.41
C TYR A 745 38.82 -6.10 3.99
N MET A 746 39.23 -5.20 4.89
CA MET A 746 39.46 -3.79 4.57
C MET A 746 40.60 -3.63 3.57
N LEU A 747 41.71 -4.35 3.75
CA LEU A 747 42.81 -4.32 2.79
C LEU A 747 42.39 -4.81 1.41
N ILE A 748 41.63 -5.92 1.33
CA ILE A 748 41.08 -6.44 0.07
C ILE A 748 40.14 -5.41 -0.57
N ALA A 749 39.27 -4.77 0.21
CA ALA A 749 38.34 -3.76 -0.29
C ALA A 749 39.09 -2.52 -0.82
N VAL A 750 40.12 -2.05 -0.11
CA VAL A 750 40.97 -0.94 -0.56
C VAL A 750 41.70 -1.30 -1.85
N LEU A 751 42.30 -2.49 -1.93
CA LEU A 751 42.96 -2.98 -3.15
C LEU A 751 41.98 -3.08 -4.32
N ALA A 752 40.75 -3.55 -4.09
CA ALA A 752 39.72 -3.64 -5.13
C ALA A 752 39.27 -2.25 -5.61
N VAL A 753 39.12 -1.28 -4.71
CA VAL A 753 38.79 0.11 -5.06
C VAL A 753 39.92 0.75 -5.86
N VAL A 754 41.18 0.57 -5.43
CA VAL A 754 42.35 1.08 -6.16
C VAL A 754 42.46 0.46 -7.55
N ALA A 755 42.24 -0.86 -7.67
CA ALA A 755 42.26 -1.55 -8.95
C ALA A 755 41.09 -1.18 -9.88
N GLY A 756 39.95 -0.73 -9.34
CA GLY A 756 38.81 -0.25 -10.13
C GLY A 756 38.91 1.22 -10.53
N LEU A 757 39.83 1.97 -9.93
CA LEU A 757 40.13 3.38 -10.25
C LEU A 757 41.35 3.53 -11.19
N ALA A 758 42.17 2.48 -11.31
CA ALA A 758 43.23 2.34 -12.30
C ALA A 758 42.68 1.77 -13.61
#